data_AF-A0A7M2SUW1-F1
#
_entry.id   AF-A0A7M2SUW1-F1
#
_cell.length_a   1.000
_cell.length_b   1.000
_cell.length_c   1.000
_cell.angle_alpha   90.00
_cell.angle_beta   90.00
_cell.angle_gamma   90.00
#
_symmetry.space_group_name_H-M   'P 1'
#
loop_
_entity.id
_entity.type
_entity.pdbx_description
1 polymer ?
#
loop_
_entity_poly.entity_id
_entity_poly.type
_entity_poly.pdbx_seq_one_letter_code
_entity_poly.pdbx_strand_id
1 'polypeptide(L)'
;MANFLDIQSDARRLAQVLADLERRIQAVERTAQAGYSSIEGGSLDIYDEGGVLRGSVGVQDDGAVAVVAVNSTPPPTPTAPVLEPVLAGLIVTWDGQWEDAYATPSDFARIQVHIGLTENFAPDATTLAATISNTAGGTVTVATAAYNTVYVRLVAANTAEITGQASPVVAGTPRAVDGPDLSALLDLAVWLKDASVPGSKLVRETIGADLLAANSVVAGKIAADTISSRELKAQSVTAGKIAAGAVNTTHLSVGAVTPEHIAVGQGTNLIPDPSFETAATANIVAAGGAPWALAPGNRFGVGINCDLTADTPTYFTLPLAKVPVLSRTQLWLGVDILVSQDIVAQAVKILARWESAAGTVLGYGVVETTTPEPGRWQRITGQVAAPTGTTQAVLCLEASAATRGWAVWDNAEVHPVFGRAIGGARAEVGPQGLRLFDETGQEAVALVTGAPQYLTLRTDGTAVATIDTAGNGNFADLNVAGDLTVGGDPVSALIGAGPKGIVARAHPTSTVTATGSEMGYYELPFTAEAGRLYRVVFRATANLDNATDGEIRLYLRDGGTSKPTITSTLRQTSIHTPAHTGRYQQVSLEYNASGTTLGGGLHRLLLSFENSGGSSGQTLDLGLSTTGRSNVFYIEDTGPEIPVTGGYNTGGGSAAEPVQTYTKTYTASWSGSYAKRAGYNAYYGNKCVQGYYSSNNGIQSALIGFPSALGTDLSGAKIVKAEVYLYAEHWYYASGGKAVIKAHPHTSRPATFSSDSEVKTISWARNQGKWVDITSVFDSTRWRGIALDPNTTNRTYYGIFRGAGQTYPPKLRVTFTK
;
A
#
# COMPACT_ATOMS: atom_id res chain seq x y z
N MET A 1 -15.70 -29.88 180.34
CA MET A 1 -16.58 -28.79 180.78
C MET A 1 -16.55 -27.74 179.69
N ALA A 2 -17.43 -27.81 178.68
CA ALA A 2 -18.80 -27.31 178.78
C ALA A 2 -18.84 -25.90 179.38
N ASN A 3 -19.02 -24.89 178.54
CA ASN A 3 -20.11 -23.89 178.60
C ASN A 3 -19.70 -22.70 177.73
N PHE A 4 -20.33 -22.41 176.58
CA PHE A 4 -21.71 -21.99 176.27
C PHE A 4 -21.57 -20.62 175.55
N LEU A 5 -22.04 -20.57 174.31
CA LEU A 5 -22.65 -19.45 173.57
C LEU A 5 -22.16 -18.01 173.82
N ASP A 6 -21.76 -17.28 172.76
CA ASP A 6 -22.51 -16.09 172.29
C ASP A 6 -21.86 -15.35 171.10
N ILE A 7 -22.66 -15.10 170.05
CA ILE A 7 -22.62 -13.93 169.13
C ILE A 7 -21.34 -13.66 168.26
N GLN A 8 -20.24 -14.41 168.42
CA GLN A 8 -18.94 -14.09 167.78
C GLN A 8 -18.82 -14.24 166.25
N SER A 9 -19.71 -14.89 165.52
CA SER A 9 -19.54 -15.07 164.06
C SER A 9 -20.02 -13.86 163.25
N ASP A 10 -21.12 -13.24 163.65
CA ASP A 10 -21.81 -12.24 162.81
C ASP A 10 -21.28 -10.83 163.05
N ALA A 11 -20.89 -10.51 164.29
CA ALA A 11 -20.28 -9.22 164.61
C ALA A 11 -18.90 -9.04 163.94
N ARG A 12 -18.09 -10.11 163.81
CA ARG A 12 -16.79 -10.07 163.12
C ARG A 12 -16.94 -9.83 161.61
N ARG A 13 -18.00 -10.37 161.01
CA ARG A 13 -18.29 -10.17 159.58
C ARG A 13 -18.79 -8.75 159.30
N LEU A 14 -19.58 -8.16 160.20
CA LEU A 14 -20.03 -6.78 160.08
C LEU A 14 -18.89 -5.76 160.30
N ALA A 15 -18.03 -6.01 161.29
CA ALA A 15 -16.88 -5.14 161.55
C ALA A 15 -15.86 -5.14 160.40
N GLN A 16 -15.65 -6.28 159.73
CA GLN A 16 -14.78 -6.35 158.54
C GLN A 16 -15.33 -5.53 157.37
N VAL A 17 -16.65 -5.51 157.15
CA VAL A 17 -17.27 -4.71 156.08
C VAL A 17 -17.22 -3.21 156.41
N LEU A 18 -17.45 -2.83 157.68
CA LEU A 18 -17.34 -1.43 158.11
C LEU A 18 -15.89 -0.91 157.97
N ALA A 19 -14.91 -1.70 158.39
CA ALA A 19 -13.50 -1.34 158.27
C ALA A 19 -13.04 -1.21 156.81
N ASP A 20 -13.64 -1.94 155.89
CA ASP A 20 -13.30 -1.86 154.46
C ASP A 20 -14.01 -0.70 153.74
N LEU A 21 -15.24 -0.37 154.14
CA LEU A 21 -15.95 0.84 153.69
C LEU A 21 -15.27 2.13 154.18
N GLU A 22 -14.84 2.16 155.44
CA GLU A 22 -14.19 3.34 156.01
C GLU A 22 -12.79 3.57 155.39
N ARG A 23 -12.05 2.49 155.07
CA ARG A 23 -10.80 2.58 154.31
C ARG A 23 -11.02 3.11 152.89
N ARG A 24 -12.13 2.75 152.24
CA ARG A 24 -12.46 3.22 150.89
C ARG A 24 -13.00 4.66 150.87
N ILE A 25 -13.60 5.13 151.95
CA ILE A 25 -14.05 6.53 152.09
C ILE A 25 -12.89 7.45 152.45
N GLN A 26 -11.98 7.06 153.35
CA GLN A 26 -10.79 7.88 153.64
C GLN A 26 -9.80 7.95 152.47
N ALA A 27 -9.76 6.94 151.60
CA ALA A 27 -9.02 7.03 150.33
C ALA A 27 -9.67 7.97 149.29
N VAL A 28 -10.92 8.41 149.52
CA VAL A 28 -11.69 9.27 148.61
C VAL A 28 -11.88 10.70 149.17
N GLU A 29 -11.71 10.95 150.48
CA GLU A 29 -11.98 12.27 151.10
C GLU A 29 -10.76 13.15 151.42
N ARG A 30 -9.51 12.78 151.09
CA ARG A 30 -8.36 13.72 151.10
C ARG A 30 -7.52 13.67 149.83
N THR A 31 -7.95 14.50 148.89
CA THR A 31 -7.26 14.89 147.67
C THR A 31 -6.42 16.17 147.89
N ALA A 32 -5.32 16.24 147.13
CA ALA A 32 -4.52 17.41 146.69
C ALA A 32 -3.56 18.10 147.67
N GLN A 33 -2.25 17.88 147.44
CA GLN A 33 -1.20 18.83 147.80
C GLN A 33 -0.07 18.86 146.75
N ALA A 34 -0.39 19.38 145.57
CA ALA A 34 0.53 20.18 144.76
C ALA A 34 -0.29 21.33 144.16
N GLY A 35 -0.86 22.16 145.03
CA GLY A 35 -1.61 23.35 144.63
C GLY A 35 -0.65 24.45 144.20
N TYR A 36 -0.56 24.67 142.89
CA TYR A 36 0.14 25.80 142.24
C TYR A 36 1.67 25.84 142.32
N SER A 37 2.35 24.83 141.77
CA SER A 37 3.71 25.03 141.24
C SER A 37 3.69 24.82 139.72
N SER A 38 3.63 25.92 138.98
CA SER A 38 3.84 25.95 137.53
C SER A 38 5.34 25.95 137.22
N ILE A 39 5.76 25.15 136.24
CA ILE A 39 7.06 25.31 135.57
C ILE A 39 6.82 26.39 134.50
N GLU A 40 6.99 27.65 134.89
CA GLU A 40 6.86 28.79 133.97
C GLU A 40 8.19 29.03 133.25
N GLY A 41 8.30 28.51 132.01
CA GLY A 41 9.26 29.03 131.02
C GLY A 41 10.52 28.20 130.71
N GLY A 42 10.56 26.88 130.90
CA GLY A 42 11.73 26.09 130.46
C GLY A 42 11.61 24.57 130.62
N SER A 43 12.33 23.83 129.77
CA SER A 43 12.35 22.36 129.64
C SER A 43 12.75 21.62 130.91
N LEU A 44 12.28 20.38 131.04
CA LEU A 44 12.80 19.42 132.01
C LEU A 44 13.95 18.64 131.36
N ASP A 45 15.17 18.93 131.78
CA ASP A 45 16.37 18.23 131.32
C ASP A 45 16.58 16.93 132.13
N ILE A 46 16.76 15.81 131.43
CA ILE A 46 17.02 14.49 131.99
C ILE A 46 18.52 14.20 131.82
N TYR A 47 19.23 14.08 132.94
CA TYR A 47 20.65 13.74 133.00
C TYR A 47 20.82 12.29 133.46
N ASP A 48 21.90 11.64 133.05
CA ASP A 48 22.33 10.37 133.67
C ASP A 48 23.09 10.59 134.99
N GLU A 49 23.46 9.48 135.64
CA GLU A 49 24.20 9.45 136.91
C GLU A 49 25.58 10.15 136.82
N GLY A 50 26.09 10.38 135.61
CA GLY A 50 27.33 11.11 135.32
C GLY A 50 27.14 12.59 134.97
N GLY A 51 25.91 13.12 134.99
CA GLY A 51 25.61 14.51 134.69
C GLY A 51 25.56 14.85 133.19
N VAL A 52 25.50 13.86 132.30
CA VAL A 52 25.39 14.08 130.85
C VAL A 52 23.92 14.13 130.43
N LEU A 53 23.53 15.13 129.63
CA LEU A 53 22.17 15.30 129.13
C LEU A 53 21.78 14.11 128.23
N ARG A 54 20.77 13.34 128.63
CA ARG A 54 20.25 12.17 127.90
C ARG A 54 18.95 12.44 127.16
N GLY A 55 18.25 13.51 127.51
CA GLY A 55 17.07 13.99 126.79
C GLY A 55 16.46 15.18 127.49
N SER A 56 15.66 15.95 126.76
CA SER A 56 14.87 17.05 127.32
C SER A 56 13.39 16.79 127.02
N VAL A 57 12.55 16.96 128.03
CA VAL A 57 11.09 16.96 127.88
C VAL A 57 10.62 18.41 127.93
N GLY A 58 10.14 18.90 126.80
CA GLY A 58 9.66 20.27 126.63
C GLY A 58 8.35 20.31 125.85
N VAL A 59 7.58 21.35 126.11
CA VAL A 59 6.44 21.74 125.27
C VAL A 59 7.02 22.51 124.08
N GLN A 60 6.73 22.05 122.87
CA GLN A 60 7.09 22.77 121.64
C GLN A 60 6.15 23.97 121.43
N ASP A 61 6.51 24.91 120.56
CA ASP A 61 5.72 26.11 120.27
C ASP A 61 4.30 25.81 119.72
N ASP A 62 4.04 24.55 119.33
CA ASP A 62 2.76 24.04 118.84
C ASP A 62 1.88 23.38 119.94
N GLY A 63 2.38 23.32 121.19
CA GLY A 63 1.67 22.72 122.33
C GLY A 63 1.81 21.20 122.45
N ALA A 64 2.59 20.53 121.60
CA ALA A 64 2.90 19.11 121.74
C ALA A 64 4.04 18.88 122.76
N VAL A 65 3.95 17.78 123.51
CA VAL A 65 5.04 17.29 124.38
C VAL A 65 5.86 16.29 123.59
N ALA A 66 7.14 16.60 123.36
CA ALA A 66 8.05 15.72 122.61
C ALA A 66 9.25 15.28 123.47
N VAL A 67 9.67 14.03 123.27
CA VAL A 67 10.92 13.49 123.80
C VAL A 67 11.93 13.49 122.65
N VAL A 68 12.98 14.30 122.74
CA VAL A 68 14.06 14.32 121.74
C VAL A 68 15.29 13.62 122.31
N ALA A 69 15.69 12.52 121.69
CA ALA A 69 16.95 11.82 122.01
C ALA A 69 18.10 12.48 121.26
N VAL A 70 19.13 12.95 121.97
CA VAL A 70 20.19 13.81 121.40
C VAL A 70 21.49 13.05 121.06
N ASN A 71 21.53 11.71 121.19
CA ASN A 71 22.71 10.89 120.84
C ASN A 71 22.33 9.45 120.41
N SER A 72 21.86 9.23 119.17
CA SER A 72 21.58 7.88 118.63
C SER A 72 22.79 7.31 117.89
N THR A 73 23.04 6.01 118.06
CA THR A 73 24.08 5.27 117.33
C THR A 73 23.61 4.91 115.92
N PRO A 74 24.47 4.92 114.88
CA PRO A 74 24.11 4.47 113.55
C PRO A 74 23.52 3.04 113.56
N PRO A 75 22.55 2.73 112.68
CA PRO A 75 22.01 1.39 112.52
C PRO A 75 23.09 0.34 112.18
N PRO A 76 22.87 -0.94 112.53
CA PRO A 76 23.70 -2.07 112.11
C PRO A 76 23.65 -2.28 110.58
N THR A 77 24.58 -3.07 110.08
CA THR A 77 24.76 -3.42 108.66
C THR A 77 23.73 -4.47 108.22
N PRO A 78 22.92 -4.23 107.17
CA PRO A 78 22.02 -5.25 106.62
C PRO A 78 22.78 -6.40 105.96
N THR A 79 22.21 -7.60 105.97
CA THR A 79 22.64 -8.74 105.14
C THR A 79 22.58 -8.44 103.64
N ALA A 80 23.36 -9.19 102.87
CA ALA A 80 23.43 -9.03 101.41
C ALA A 80 22.06 -9.30 100.73
N PRO A 81 21.66 -8.50 99.71
CA PRO A 81 20.38 -8.70 99.03
C PRO A 81 20.35 -9.94 98.13
N VAL A 82 19.16 -10.54 97.96
CA VAL A 82 18.92 -11.56 96.92
C VAL A 82 18.32 -10.91 95.66
N LEU A 83 18.87 -11.24 94.48
CA LEU A 83 18.49 -10.64 93.19
C LEU A 83 17.87 -11.65 92.21
N GLU A 84 16.73 -11.30 91.58
CA GLU A 84 16.09 -12.09 90.51
C GLU A 84 15.96 -11.27 89.20
N PRO A 85 16.45 -11.78 88.04
CA PRO A 85 16.30 -11.11 86.75
C PRO A 85 14.86 -11.08 86.21
N VAL A 86 14.39 -9.90 85.81
CA VAL A 86 13.11 -9.72 85.08
C VAL A 86 13.32 -8.94 83.78
N LEU A 87 12.29 -8.86 82.94
CA LEU A 87 12.35 -8.11 81.69
C LEU A 87 12.61 -6.62 82.01
N ALA A 88 13.76 -6.10 81.55
CA ALA A 88 14.19 -4.72 81.79
C ALA A 88 14.34 -4.28 83.28
N GLY A 89 14.57 -5.22 84.22
CA GLY A 89 14.83 -4.88 85.62
C GLY A 89 15.32 -6.04 86.50
N LEU A 90 15.40 -5.78 87.81
CA LEU A 90 15.73 -6.74 88.86
C LEU A 90 14.70 -6.69 90.00
N ILE A 91 14.42 -7.82 90.63
CA ILE A 91 13.74 -7.87 91.94
C ILE A 91 14.83 -7.97 93.02
N VAL A 92 14.83 -7.05 93.98
CA VAL A 92 15.79 -6.96 95.09
C VAL A 92 15.09 -7.31 96.40
N THR A 93 15.68 -8.23 97.18
CA THR A 93 15.11 -8.72 98.44
C THR A 93 16.06 -8.53 99.61
N TRP A 94 15.57 -7.99 100.74
CA TRP A 94 16.24 -8.05 102.05
C TRP A 94 15.47 -9.02 102.97
N ASP A 95 16.19 -9.90 103.66
CA ASP A 95 15.62 -10.97 104.48
C ASP A 95 15.26 -10.57 105.92
N GLY A 96 15.47 -9.29 106.28
CA GLY A 96 15.19 -8.76 107.62
C GLY A 96 16.27 -9.08 108.66
N GLN A 97 17.41 -9.63 108.25
CA GLN A 97 18.55 -9.95 109.13
C GLN A 97 19.65 -8.88 109.03
N TRP A 98 20.55 -8.89 110.02
CA TRP A 98 21.67 -7.97 110.16
C TRP A 98 22.99 -8.75 110.23
N GLU A 99 24.06 -8.24 109.63
CA GLU A 99 25.39 -8.86 109.63
C GLU A 99 26.10 -8.74 110.97
N ASP A 100 25.91 -7.61 111.65
CA ASP A 100 26.66 -7.21 112.85
C ASP A 100 25.76 -6.98 114.08
N ALA A 101 24.49 -7.39 114.02
CA ALA A 101 23.55 -7.34 115.14
C ALA A 101 22.57 -8.53 115.13
N TYR A 102 22.07 -8.91 116.32
CA TYR A 102 21.07 -9.98 116.45
C TYR A 102 19.64 -9.46 116.59
N ALA A 103 19.44 -8.15 116.71
CA ALA A 103 18.14 -7.53 116.85
C ALA A 103 18.07 -6.21 116.09
N THR A 104 16.91 -5.94 115.49
CA THR A 104 16.61 -4.66 114.84
C THR A 104 16.59 -3.54 115.88
N PRO A 105 17.30 -2.42 115.67
CA PRO A 105 17.26 -1.29 116.59
C PRO A 105 15.84 -0.74 116.76
N SER A 106 15.51 -0.32 117.98
CA SER A 106 14.20 0.27 118.29
C SER A 106 13.93 1.57 117.55
N ASP A 107 14.96 2.23 117.03
CA ASP A 107 14.91 3.45 116.23
C ASP A 107 15.04 3.18 114.72
N PHE A 108 14.93 1.94 114.24
CA PHE A 108 14.96 1.63 112.79
C PHE A 108 13.85 2.35 112.01
N ALA A 109 14.20 2.93 110.85
CA ALA A 109 13.23 3.58 109.97
C ALA A 109 13.05 2.84 108.62
N ARG A 110 14.13 2.52 107.90
CA ARG A 110 14.08 1.91 106.56
C ARG A 110 15.41 1.32 106.11
N ILE A 111 15.35 0.36 105.18
CA ILE A 111 16.45 -0.02 104.30
C ILE A 111 16.38 0.77 102.99
N GLN A 112 17.51 1.29 102.57
CA GLN A 112 17.72 1.95 101.29
C GLN A 112 18.35 0.95 100.31
N VAL A 113 17.77 0.81 99.12
CA VAL A 113 18.27 -0.05 98.04
C VAL A 113 19.03 0.82 97.05
N HIS A 114 20.34 0.61 96.95
CA HIS A 114 21.19 1.35 96.03
C HIS A 114 21.68 0.47 94.88
N ILE A 115 21.74 1.05 93.68
CA ILE A 115 22.23 0.39 92.46
C ILE A 115 23.35 1.21 91.85
N GLY A 116 24.46 0.54 91.54
CA GLY A 116 25.61 1.12 90.84
C GLY A 116 25.97 0.33 89.59
N LEU A 117 26.63 1.00 88.65
CA LEU A 117 27.17 0.40 87.42
C LEU A 117 28.53 -0.30 87.64
N THR A 118 29.12 -0.18 88.84
CA THR A 118 30.40 -0.78 89.22
C THR A 118 30.31 -1.39 90.60
N GLU A 119 31.10 -2.41 90.90
CA GLU A 119 31.07 -3.15 92.17
C GLU A 119 31.42 -2.29 93.41
N ASN A 120 32.26 -1.28 93.20
CA ASN A 120 32.79 -0.40 94.25
C ASN A 120 32.02 0.92 94.39
N PHE A 121 30.78 1.00 93.90
CA PHE A 121 29.99 2.22 94.04
C PHE A 121 29.73 2.55 95.52
N ALA A 122 29.78 3.84 95.86
CA ALA A 122 29.42 4.34 97.19
C ALA A 122 27.91 4.64 97.24
N PRO A 123 27.15 4.10 98.20
CA PRO A 123 25.76 4.47 98.38
C PRO A 123 25.59 5.96 98.70
N ASP A 124 24.77 6.64 97.90
CA ASP A 124 24.43 8.05 98.02
C ASP A 124 23.02 8.31 97.43
N ALA A 125 22.59 9.57 97.43
CA ALA A 125 21.27 9.95 96.90
C ALA A 125 21.07 9.66 95.41
N THR A 126 22.13 9.53 94.60
CA THR A 126 22.04 9.27 93.15
C THR A 126 21.93 7.80 92.82
N THR A 127 22.41 6.94 93.72
CA THR A 127 22.37 5.48 93.58
C THR A 127 21.14 4.87 94.23
N LEU A 128 20.41 5.64 95.04
CA LEU A 128 19.17 5.21 95.68
C LEU A 128 18.07 4.92 94.65
N ALA A 129 17.72 3.64 94.49
CA ALA A 129 16.71 3.19 93.53
C ALA A 129 15.35 2.90 94.17
N ALA A 130 15.33 2.47 95.45
CA ALA A 130 14.11 2.14 96.18
C ALA A 130 14.37 2.08 97.70
N THR A 131 13.31 1.92 98.50
CA THR A 131 13.40 1.67 99.94
C THR A 131 12.52 0.49 100.36
N ILE A 132 12.92 -0.21 101.43
CA ILE A 132 12.18 -1.29 102.08
C ILE A 132 11.99 -0.89 103.54
N SER A 133 10.75 -0.62 103.97
CA SER A 133 10.45 -0.13 105.32
C SER A 133 9.99 -1.22 106.30
N ASN A 134 9.80 -2.46 105.83
CA ASN A 134 9.37 -3.57 106.69
C ASN A 134 10.54 -4.10 107.53
N THR A 135 10.40 -4.09 108.85
CA THR A 135 11.42 -4.55 109.81
C THR A 135 11.71 -6.04 109.74
N ALA A 136 10.80 -6.84 109.17
CA ALA A 136 10.95 -8.28 109.00
C ALA A 136 11.53 -8.69 107.62
N GLY A 137 11.96 -7.73 106.80
CA GLY A 137 12.41 -7.96 105.43
C GLY A 137 11.33 -7.68 104.37
N GLY A 138 11.74 -7.58 103.10
CA GLY A 138 10.85 -7.26 101.99
C GLY A 138 11.52 -7.27 100.62
N THR A 139 10.70 -7.20 99.57
CA THR A 139 11.14 -7.21 98.16
C THR A 139 10.72 -5.94 97.43
N VAL A 140 11.54 -5.47 96.49
CA VAL A 140 11.18 -4.36 95.59
C VAL A 140 11.72 -4.59 94.19
N THR A 141 10.91 -4.27 93.17
CA THR A 141 11.34 -4.32 91.76
C THR A 141 11.95 -3.00 91.36
N VAL A 142 13.13 -3.04 90.77
CA VAL A 142 13.89 -1.89 90.29
C VAL A 142 14.13 -2.00 88.79
N ALA A 143 13.79 -0.93 88.06
CA ALA A 143 14.06 -0.84 86.64
C ALA A 143 15.54 -0.51 86.40
N THR A 144 16.14 -1.13 85.39
CA THR A 144 17.52 -0.87 84.98
C THR A 144 17.52 -0.22 83.60
N ALA A 145 18.27 0.86 83.42
CA ALA A 145 18.30 1.59 82.15
C ALA A 145 18.92 0.81 80.97
N ALA A 146 19.67 -0.26 81.26
CA ALA A 146 20.34 -1.11 80.28
C ALA A 146 20.34 -2.58 80.73
N TYR A 147 20.60 -3.49 79.79
CA TYR A 147 20.62 -4.95 80.01
C TYR A 147 21.99 -5.50 80.44
N ASN A 148 22.90 -4.63 80.93
CA ASN A 148 24.20 -5.02 81.47
C ASN A 148 24.11 -5.38 82.95
N THR A 149 25.14 -6.05 83.47
CA THR A 149 25.27 -6.34 84.90
C THR A 149 25.34 -5.06 85.71
N VAL A 150 24.52 -4.97 86.77
CA VAL A 150 24.51 -3.90 87.76
C VAL A 150 24.78 -4.49 89.15
N TYR A 151 25.18 -3.63 90.10
CA TYR A 151 25.58 -4.01 91.45
C TYR A 151 24.65 -3.36 92.48
N VAL A 152 24.19 -4.12 93.46
CA VAL A 152 23.19 -3.68 94.46
C VAL A 152 23.77 -3.74 95.88
N ARG A 153 23.52 -2.70 96.68
CA ARG A 153 23.84 -2.63 98.13
C ARG A 153 22.64 -2.13 98.93
N LEU A 154 22.53 -2.57 100.18
CA LEU A 154 21.51 -2.14 101.13
C LEU A 154 22.12 -1.27 102.24
N VAL A 155 21.44 -0.19 102.64
CA VAL A 155 21.89 0.69 103.74
C VAL A 155 20.73 0.95 104.70
N ALA A 156 20.90 0.72 106.00
CA ALA A 156 19.87 1.02 106.99
C ALA A 156 19.93 2.48 107.47
N ALA A 157 18.77 3.06 107.75
CA ALA A 157 18.63 4.39 108.35
C ALA A 157 17.73 4.32 109.61
N ASN A 158 18.08 5.10 110.65
CA ASN A 158 17.24 5.27 111.84
C ASN A 158 16.25 6.45 111.70
N THR A 159 15.41 6.65 112.71
CA THR A 159 14.43 7.75 112.80
C THR A 159 15.06 9.14 112.86
N ALA A 160 16.37 9.23 113.14
CA ALA A 160 17.16 10.46 113.07
C ALA A 160 17.85 10.66 111.70
N GLU A 161 17.53 9.82 110.69
CA GLU A 161 18.13 9.80 109.35
C GLU A 161 19.63 9.54 109.30
N ILE A 162 20.21 9.01 110.38
CA ILE A 162 21.60 8.55 110.41
C ILE A 162 21.65 7.18 109.74
N THR A 163 22.53 7.02 108.75
CA THR A 163 22.74 5.77 108.03
C THR A 163 23.85 4.93 108.64
N GLY A 164 23.64 3.61 108.63
CA GLY A 164 24.64 2.62 109.01
C GLY A 164 25.60 2.28 107.87
N GLN A 165 26.44 1.27 108.09
CA GLN A 165 27.31 0.73 107.05
C GLN A 165 26.50 -0.08 106.01
N ALA A 166 26.98 -0.07 104.76
CA ALA A 166 26.33 -0.77 103.64
C ALA A 166 26.54 -2.29 103.67
N SER A 167 25.55 -3.05 103.21
CA SER A 167 25.65 -4.49 103.02
C SER A 167 26.77 -4.90 102.06
N PRO A 168 27.18 -6.18 102.06
CA PRO A 168 27.95 -6.74 100.95
C PRO A 168 27.23 -6.51 99.60
N VAL A 169 28.02 -6.30 98.55
CA VAL A 169 27.52 -6.02 97.20
C VAL A 169 27.12 -7.30 96.47
N VAL A 170 26.03 -7.25 95.69
CA VAL A 170 25.55 -8.38 94.87
C VAL A 170 25.33 -7.92 93.43
N ALA A 171 25.79 -8.71 92.46
CA ALA A 171 25.66 -8.42 91.03
C ALA A 171 24.42 -9.10 90.41
N GLY A 172 23.69 -8.39 89.54
CA GLY A 172 22.52 -8.92 88.82
C GLY A 172 22.45 -8.39 87.38
N THR A 173 21.96 -9.21 86.43
CA THR A 173 21.81 -8.83 85.01
C THR A 173 20.35 -8.99 84.55
N PRO A 174 19.70 -7.94 84.00
CA PRO A 174 18.32 -7.99 83.49
C PRO A 174 18.15 -8.88 82.24
N ARG A 175 16.93 -9.37 81.96
CA ARG A 175 16.63 -10.19 80.77
C ARG A 175 16.22 -9.34 79.55
N ALA A 176 16.77 -9.62 78.35
CA ALA A 176 16.43 -8.98 77.07
C ALA A 176 15.34 -9.73 76.26
N VAL A 177 14.77 -9.06 75.24
CA VAL A 177 13.78 -9.63 74.27
C VAL A 177 14.49 -10.54 73.25
N ASP A 178 13.93 -11.72 72.94
CA ASP A 178 14.52 -12.70 72.01
C ASP A 178 13.57 -13.19 70.89
N GLY A 179 14.09 -14.03 69.98
CA GLY A 179 13.37 -14.48 68.77
C GLY A 179 11.99 -15.12 69.01
N PRO A 180 11.80 -15.98 70.03
CA PRO A 180 10.50 -16.45 70.48
C PRO A 180 9.45 -15.33 70.66
N ASP A 181 9.86 -14.16 71.17
CA ASP A 181 8.97 -13.01 71.40
C ASP A 181 8.43 -12.41 70.08
N LEU A 182 9.17 -12.54 68.97
CA LEU A 182 8.77 -12.05 67.63
C LEU A 182 7.92 -13.05 66.85
N SER A 183 8.17 -14.36 67.01
CA SER A 183 7.38 -15.41 66.35
C SER A 183 5.93 -15.52 66.87
N ALA A 184 5.61 -14.88 68.00
CA ALA A 184 4.24 -14.76 68.50
C ALA A 184 3.39 -13.72 67.73
N LEU A 185 3.99 -12.91 66.85
CA LEU A 185 3.32 -11.87 66.06
C LEU A 185 2.93 -12.41 64.68
N LEU A 186 1.94 -13.30 64.66
CA LEU A 186 1.47 -14.02 63.46
C LEU A 186 0.76 -13.17 62.38
N ASP A 187 0.67 -11.84 62.53
CA ASP A 187 0.13 -10.97 61.49
C ASP A 187 0.92 -9.67 61.34
N LEU A 188 2.00 -9.73 60.56
CA LEU A 188 2.88 -8.58 60.29
C LEU A 188 2.13 -7.45 59.55
N ALA A 189 1.03 -7.74 58.85
CA ALA A 189 0.24 -6.76 58.10
C ALA A 189 -0.57 -5.82 59.01
N VAL A 190 -0.86 -6.23 60.25
CA VAL A 190 -1.53 -5.39 61.26
C VAL A 190 -0.58 -4.37 61.89
N TRP A 191 0.72 -4.64 61.91
CA TRP A 191 1.72 -3.82 62.60
C TRP A 191 2.56 -2.92 61.68
N LEU A 192 2.61 -3.21 60.37
CA LEU A 192 3.26 -2.35 59.38
C LEU A 192 2.29 -1.29 58.86
N LYS A 193 2.67 -0.02 58.97
CA LYS A 193 1.90 1.08 58.35
C LYS A 193 2.04 1.02 56.82
N ASP A 194 1.06 1.57 56.12
CA ASP A 194 1.16 1.79 54.67
C ASP A 194 2.47 2.53 54.33
N ALA A 195 3.17 2.05 53.29
CA ALA A 195 4.46 2.56 52.83
C ALA A 195 5.62 2.54 53.87
N SER A 196 5.48 1.84 55.00
CA SER A 196 6.51 1.80 56.06
C SER A 196 7.74 0.94 55.73
N VAL A 197 7.71 0.18 54.64
CA VAL A 197 8.85 -0.61 54.14
C VAL A 197 9.56 0.16 53.03
N PRO A 198 10.64 0.92 53.32
CA PRO A 198 11.42 1.56 52.29
C PRO A 198 12.18 0.52 51.46
N GLY A 199 12.42 0.80 50.18
CA GLY A 199 13.08 -0.14 49.26
C GLY A 199 14.47 -0.62 49.71
N SER A 200 15.17 0.14 50.56
CA SER A 200 16.45 -0.27 51.17
C SER A 200 16.34 -1.42 52.18
N LYS A 201 15.12 -1.76 52.61
CA LYS A 201 14.82 -2.93 53.46
C LYS A 201 14.40 -4.16 52.65
N LEU A 202 14.25 -4.02 51.34
CA LEU A 202 14.05 -5.15 50.44
C LEU A 202 15.41 -5.70 49.99
N VAL A 203 15.55 -7.02 50.04
CA VAL A 203 16.73 -7.69 49.50
C VAL A 203 16.65 -7.62 47.97
N ARG A 204 17.81 -7.42 47.32
CA ARG A 204 17.88 -7.37 45.86
C ARG A 204 17.37 -8.69 45.26
N GLU A 205 16.60 -8.60 44.16
CA GLU A 205 16.07 -9.75 43.41
C GLU A 205 15.05 -10.64 44.16
N THR A 206 14.57 -10.26 45.35
CA THR A 206 13.60 -11.09 46.09
C THR A 206 12.13 -10.83 45.75
N ILE A 207 11.83 -9.79 44.97
CA ILE A 207 10.46 -9.52 44.48
C ILE A 207 10.25 -10.28 43.16
N GLY A 208 9.63 -11.46 43.26
CA GLY A 208 9.23 -12.28 42.12
C GLY A 208 8.03 -11.70 41.36
N ALA A 209 7.82 -12.19 40.13
CA ALA A 209 6.71 -11.74 39.28
C ALA A 209 5.32 -12.05 39.87
N ASP A 210 5.22 -13.12 40.66
CA ASP A 210 4.03 -13.54 41.42
C ASP A 210 3.68 -12.60 42.59
N LEU A 211 4.66 -11.83 43.07
CA LEU A 211 4.50 -10.82 44.12
C LEU A 211 4.12 -9.44 43.57
N LEU A 212 4.14 -9.26 42.25
CA LEU A 212 3.72 -8.02 41.59
C LEU A 212 2.22 -8.10 41.26
N ALA A 213 1.43 -7.26 41.93
CA ALA A 213 0.02 -7.10 41.58
C ALA A 213 -0.13 -6.60 40.12
N ALA A 214 -1.23 -6.97 39.47
CA ALA A 214 -1.55 -6.49 38.13
C ALA A 214 -1.54 -4.95 38.10
N ASN A 215 -0.92 -4.37 37.07
CA ASN A 215 -0.76 -2.91 36.86
C ASN A 215 0.07 -2.16 37.92
N SER A 216 0.78 -2.86 38.82
CA SER A 216 1.63 -2.22 39.85
C SER A 216 2.86 -1.50 39.27
N VAL A 217 3.37 -1.96 38.11
CA VAL A 217 4.47 -1.31 37.40
C VAL A 217 3.90 -0.38 36.33
N VAL A 218 3.95 0.93 36.60
CA VAL A 218 3.52 1.98 35.67
C VAL A 218 4.70 2.63 34.95
N ALA A 219 4.47 3.32 33.83
CA ALA A 219 5.54 3.86 32.96
C ALA A 219 6.62 4.66 33.71
N GLY A 220 6.25 5.50 34.68
CA GLY A 220 7.19 6.29 35.49
C GLY A 220 8.02 5.49 36.52
N LYS A 221 7.82 4.18 36.61
CA LYS A 221 8.59 3.26 37.48
C LYS A 221 9.58 2.40 36.69
N ILE A 222 9.59 2.52 35.36
CA ILE A 222 10.54 1.87 34.47
C ILE A 222 11.56 2.93 34.06
N ALA A 223 12.85 2.63 34.22
CA ALA A 223 13.90 3.52 33.75
C ALA A 223 13.85 3.66 32.23
N ALA A 224 14.13 4.87 31.72
CA ALA A 224 14.19 5.11 30.29
C ALA A 224 15.14 4.13 29.59
N ASP A 225 14.79 3.72 28.37
CA ASP A 225 15.57 2.84 27.49
C ASP A 225 15.92 1.45 28.04
N THR A 226 15.31 1.03 29.15
CA THR A 226 15.58 -0.28 29.77
C THR A 226 14.85 -1.44 29.10
N ILE A 227 13.74 -1.18 28.40
CA ILE A 227 12.97 -2.23 27.69
C ILE A 227 13.62 -2.47 26.32
N SER A 228 14.29 -3.61 26.15
CA SER A 228 14.86 -4.05 24.89
C SER A 228 13.93 -5.03 24.15
N SER A 229 14.34 -5.52 22.98
CA SER A 229 13.58 -6.52 22.23
C SER A 229 13.41 -7.84 22.97
N ARG A 230 14.30 -8.17 23.92
CA ARG A 230 14.23 -9.39 24.74
C ARG A 230 13.02 -9.37 25.68
N GLU A 231 12.68 -8.22 26.25
CA GLU A 231 11.59 -8.06 27.23
C GLU A 231 10.22 -7.98 26.54
N LEU A 232 10.19 -7.81 25.21
CA LEU A 232 8.96 -7.77 24.42
C LEU A 232 8.62 -9.15 23.87
N LYS A 233 7.46 -9.69 24.25
CA LYS A 233 6.90 -10.89 23.61
C LYS A 233 6.73 -10.64 22.11
N ALA A 234 7.01 -11.67 21.29
CA ALA A 234 6.75 -11.63 19.86
C ALA A 234 5.30 -11.17 19.56
N GLN A 235 5.15 -10.26 18.60
CA GLN A 235 3.87 -9.66 18.19
C GLN A 235 3.12 -8.85 19.29
N SER A 236 3.76 -8.56 20.42
CA SER A 236 3.12 -7.77 21.49
C SER A 236 2.89 -6.31 21.10
N VAL A 237 3.69 -5.77 20.18
CA VAL A 237 3.51 -4.43 19.60
C VAL A 237 2.59 -4.54 18.38
N THR A 238 1.29 -4.30 18.58
CA THR A 238 0.28 -4.26 17.53
C THR A 238 0.22 -2.88 16.87
N ALA A 239 -0.41 -2.76 15.69
CA ALA A 239 -0.51 -1.49 14.96
C ALA A 239 -1.04 -0.33 15.83
N GLY A 240 -2.04 -0.58 16.69
CA GLY A 240 -2.60 0.43 17.59
C GLY A 240 -1.67 0.91 18.72
N LYS A 241 -0.54 0.21 18.95
CA LYS A 241 0.51 0.62 19.91
C LYS A 241 1.61 1.47 19.28
N ILE A 242 1.59 1.63 17.95
CA ILE A 242 2.55 2.42 17.18
C ILE A 242 1.89 3.75 16.82
N ALA A 243 2.48 4.87 17.23
CA ALA A 243 1.98 6.19 16.84
C ALA A 243 2.10 6.39 15.32
N ALA A 244 1.14 7.10 14.71
CA ALA A 244 1.19 7.42 13.29
C ALA A 244 2.50 8.16 12.95
N GLY A 245 3.23 7.66 11.96
CA GLY A 245 4.53 8.22 11.54
C GLY A 245 5.74 7.83 12.40
N ALA A 246 5.57 7.03 13.47
CA ALA A 246 6.69 6.56 14.29
C ALA A 246 7.68 5.69 13.50
N VAL A 247 7.21 4.95 12.50
CA VAL A 247 8.04 4.19 11.56
C VAL A 247 8.25 5.03 10.31
N ASN A 248 9.48 5.53 10.14
CA ASN A 248 9.93 6.26 8.95
C ASN A 248 11.02 5.47 8.20
N THR A 249 11.57 6.02 7.12
CA THR A 249 12.56 5.33 6.27
C THR A 249 13.83 4.90 7.01
N THR A 250 14.23 5.56 8.11
CA THR A 250 15.42 5.15 8.90
C THR A 250 15.16 3.91 9.75
N HIS A 251 13.89 3.56 9.98
CA HIS A 251 13.50 2.36 10.72
C HIS A 251 13.33 1.13 9.80
N LEU A 252 13.33 1.34 8.48
CA LEU A 252 13.19 0.29 7.49
C LEU A 252 14.57 -0.11 6.98
N SER A 253 14.96 -1.35 7.23
CA SER A 253 16.17 -1.92 6.61
C SER A 253 15.95 -2.10 5.10
N VAL A 254 17.04 -2.08 4.33
CA VAL A 254 16.98 -2.41 2.89
C VAL A 254 16.38 -3.80 2.72
N GLY A 255 15.32 -3.92 1.93
CA GLY A 255 14.58 -5.18 1.72
C GLY A 255 13.57 -5.55 2.81
N ALA A 256 13.36 -4.72 3.83
CA ALA A 256 12.33 -4.97 4.86
C ALA A 256 10.90 -4.94 4.30
N VAL A 257 10.69 -4.18 3.22
CA VAL A 257 9.45 -4.16 2.44
C VAL A 257 9.81 -4.64 1.03
N THR A 258 9.47 -5.89 0.73
CA THR A 258 9.68 -6.49 -0.59
C THR A 258 8.51 -6.18 -1.53
N PRO A 259 8.68 -6.30 -2.87
CA PRO A 259 7.63 -5.95 -3.83
C PRO A 259 6.28 -6.65 -3.58
N GLU A 260 6.27 -7.88 -3.08
CA GLU A 260 5.06 -8.62 -2.71
C GLU A 260 4.31 -8.04 -1.50
N HIS A 261 4.99 -7.23 -0.67
CA HIS A 261 4.38 -6.45 0.40
C HIS A 261 3.94 -5.05 -0.05
N ILE A 262 4.17 -4.69 -1.32
CA ILE A 262 3.78 -3.41 -1.93
C ILE A 262 2.66 -3.66 -2.94
N ALA A 263 1.45 -3.31 -2.56
CA ALA A 263 0.32 -3.24 -3.48
C ALA A 263 0.48 -2.02 -4.42
N VAL A 264 1.14 -2.20 -5.58
CA VAL A 264 1.26 -1.15 -6.61
C VAL A 264 -0.02 -1.12 -7.44
N GLY A 265 -0.70 0.03 -7.48
CA GLY A 265 -1.92 0.23 -8.28
C GLY A 265 -3.19 -0.45 -7.75
N GLN A 266 -3.11 -1.14 -6.62
CA GLN A 266 -4.22 -1.81 -5.93
C GLN A 266 -4.70 -0.97 -4.73
N GLY A 267 -4.62 0.36 -4.82
CA GLY A 267 -5.07 1.22 -3.74
C GLY A 267 -6.56 1.02 -3.52
N THR A 268 -6.96 0.43 -2.39
CA THR A 268 -8.34 0.54 -1.91
C THR A 268 -8.72 2.01 -1.96
N ASN A 269 -9.91 2.29 -2.47
CA ASN A 269 -10.46 3.64 -2.48
C ASN A 269 -10.27 4.28 -1.10
N LEU A 270 -9.71 5.49 -1.05
CA LEU A 270 -9.47 6.19 0.21
C LEU A 270 -10.78 6.68 0.85
N ILE A 271 -11.88 6.64 0.09
CA ILE A 271 -13.24 6.77 0.62
C ILE A 271 -13.72 5.38 1.08
N PRO A 272 -14.06 5.20 2.38
CA PRO A 272 -14.44 3.90 2.93
C PRO A 272 -15.70 3.28 2.30
N ASP A 273 -16.65 4.11 1.89
CA ASP A 273 -17.91 3.70 1.25
C ASP A 273 -18.10 4.48 -0.05
N PRO A 274 -17.43 4.07 -1.13
CA PRO A 274 -17.39 4.86 -2.36
C PRO A 274 -18.66 4.80 -3.20
N SER A 275 -19.49 3.77 -3.02
CA SER A 275 -20.81 3.67 -3.65
C SER A 275 -21.93 4.30 -2.81
N PHE A 276 -21.61 4.79 -1.61
CA PHE A 276 -22.55 5.44 -0.71
C PHE A 276 -23.75 4.58 -0.22
N GLU A 277 -23.63 3.26 -0.28
CA GLU A 277 -24.75 2.34 -0.01
C GLU A 277 -24.75 1.75 1.41
N THR A 278 -23.70 1.97 2.20
CA THR A 278 -23.54 1.31 3.50
C THR A 278 -23.95 2.21 4.67
N ALA A 279 -24.00 1.62 5.87
CA ALA A 279 -24.24 2.35 7.11
C ALA A 279 -23.21 3.46 7.37
N ALA A 280 -22.00 3.37 6.80
CA ALA A 280 -20.98 4.42 6.94
C ALA A 280 -21.45 5.74 6.34
N THR A 281 -22.00 5.71 5.12
CA THR A 281 -22.53 6.92 4.46
C THR A 281 -23.76 7.47 5.17
N ALA A 282 -24.67 6.60 5.61
CA ALA A 282 -25.82 7.02 6.41
C ALA A 282 -25.39 7.78 7.69
N ASN A 283 -24.34 7.31 8.37
CA ASN A 283 -23.80 7.99 9.55
C ASN A 283 -23.15 9.33 9.22
N ILE A 284 -22.41 9.43 8.10
CA ILE A 284 -21.80 10.69 7.64
C ILE A 284 -22.88 11.73 7.33
N VAL A 285 -23.92 11.35 6.58
CA VAL A 285 -25.03 12.25 6.22
C VAL A 285 -25.81 12.67 7.47
N ALA A 286 -26.08 11.73 8.39
CA ALA A 286 -26.75 12.04 9.66
C ALA A 286 -25.93 12.99 10.54
N ALA A 287 -24.61 12.82 10.60
CA ALA A 287 -23.71 13.72 11.34
C ALA A 287 -23.57 15.10 10.67
N GLY A 288 -23.66 15.16 9.34
CA GLY A 288 -23.69 16.41 8.58
C GLY A 288 -24.96 17.22 8.81
N GLY A 289 -26.08 16.56 9.09
CA GLY A 289 -27.39 17.20 9.31
C GLY A 289 -27.94 17.89 8.06
N ALA A 290 -29.09 18.54 8.19
CA ALA A 290 -29.64 19.35 7.09
C ALA A 290 -28.60 20.41 6.65
N PRO A 291 -28.39 20.59 5.33
CA PRO A 291 -29.22 20.15 4.20
C PRO A 291 -28.84 18.82 3.52
N TRP A 292 -27.99 18.00 4.14
CA TRP A 292 -27.54 16.73 3.56
C TRP A 292 -28.59 15.62 3.72
N ALA A 293 -28.80 14.85 2.66
CA ALA A 293 -29.74 13.73 2.63
C ALA A 293 -29.25 12.61 1.70
N LEU A 294 -29.90 11.44 1.75
CA LEU A 294 -29.70 10.37 0.78
C LEU A 294 -30.69 10.55 -0.38
N ALA A 295 -30.29 10.19 -1.61
CA ALA A 295 -31.12 10.22 -2.81
C ALA A 295 -30.81 9.01 -3.71
N PRO A 296 -31.60 8.74 -4.76
CA PRO A 296 -31.24 7.71 -5.75
C PRO A 296 -29.90 7.99 -6.45
N GLY A 297 -29.04 6.97 -6.54
CA GLY A 297 -27.72 7.03 -7.18
C GLY A 297 -27.74 6.85 -8.72
N ASN A 298 -26.56 6.87 -9.33
CA ASN A 298 -26.34 6.65 -10.76
C ASN A 298 -26.23 5.15 -11.07
N ARG A 299 -27.05 4.67 -12.01
CA ARG A 299 -27.20 3.26 -12.44
C ARG A 299 -27.94 2.38 -11.43
N PHE A 300 -27.48 2.27 -10.18
CA PHE A 300 -28.15 1.56 -9.08
C PHE A 300 -27.72 2.18 -7.73
N GLY A 301 -28.52 2.03 -6.68
CA GLY A 301 -28.07 2.38 -5.31
C GLY A 301 -28.48 3.76 -4.78
N VAL A 302 -27.65 4.29 -3.89
CA VAL A 302 -27.88 5.49 -3.08
C VAL A 302 -26.78 6.51 -3.36
N GLY A 303 -27.14 7.76 -3.63
CA GLY A 303 -26.24 8.90 -3.67
C GLY A 303 -26.43 9.83 -2.48
N ILE A 304 -25.47 10.75 -2.27
CA ILE A 304 -25.58 11.82 -1.28
C ILE A 304 -26.14 13.06 -1.98
N ASN A 305 -27.23 13.62 -1.47
CA ASN A 305 -27.85 14.85 -1.93
C ASN A 305 -27.60 16.01 -0.96
N CYS A 306 -27.51 17.23 -1.50
CA CYS A 306 -27.52 18.46 -0.73
C CYS A 306 -28.56 19.42 -1.33
N ASP A 307 -29.46 19.93 -0.50
CA ASP A 307 -30.22 21.15 -0.84
C ASP A 307 -29.27 22.36 -0.72
N LEU A 308 -29.15 23.12 -1.79
CA LEU A 308 -28.19 24.22 -1.91
C LEU A 308 -28.87 25.59 -1.76
N THR A 309 -30.10 25.61 -1.29
CA THR A 309 -30.87 26.83 -1.04
C THR A 309 -30.29 27.62 0.13
N ALA A 310 -29.84 28.85 -0.13
CA ALA A 310 -29.33 29.77 0.88
C ALA A 310 -29.53 31.23 0.48
N ASP A 311 -29.80 32.09 1.47
CA ASP A 311 -30.01 33.53 1.26
C ASP A 311 -28.73 34.26 0.80
N THR A 312 -27.56 33.70 1.10
CA THR A 312 -26.25 34.21 0.69
C THR A 312 -25.38 33.09 0.13
N PRO A 313 -24.42 33.39 -0.78
CA PRO A 313 -23.55 32.37 -1.37
C PRO A 313 -22.84 31.53 -0.30
N THR A 314 -23.20 30.26 -0.21
CA THR A 314 -22.78 29.36 0.87
C THR A 314 -21.95 28.19 0.33
N TYR A 315 -20.95 27.78 1.11
CA TYR A 315 -20.09 26.64 0.81
C TYR A 315 -20.60 25.41 1.55
N PHE A 316 -21.34 24.55 0.85
CA PHE A 316 -21.86 23.32 1.43
C PHE A 316 -20.80 22.23 1.31
N THR A 317 -20.07 21.95 2.40
CA THR A 317 -18.99 20.95 2.43
C THR A 317 -19.35 19.78 3.33
N LEU A 318 -19.26 18.55 2.82
CA LEU A 318 -19.42 17.32 3.60
C LEU A 318 -18.10 16.53 3.63
N PRO A 319 -17.42 16.43 4.79
CA PRO A 319 -16.27 15.54 4.95
C PRO A 319 -16.70 14.08 4.88
N LEU A 320 -16.10 13.31 3.98
CA LEU A 320 -16.34 11.87 3.82
C LEU A 320 -15.37 11.02 4.63
N ALA A 321 -14.08 11.37 4.58
CA ALA A 321 -13.04 10.59 5.23
C ALA A 321 -11.81 11.44 5.55
N LYS A 322 -11.11 11.10 6.64
CA LYS A 322 -9.81 11.66 6.97
C LYS A 322 -8.74 10.58 6.78
N VAL A 323 -7.79 10.82 5.88
CA VAL A 323 -6.77 9.84 5.50
C VAL A 323 -5.36 10.39 5.72
N PRO A 324 -4.43 9.60 6.27
CA PRO A 324 -3.03 10.01 6.40
C PRO A 324 -2.38 10.05 5.01
N VAL A 325 -1.68 11.14 4.69
CA VAL A 325 -0.92 11.30 3.44
C VAL A 325 0.41 11.98 3.72
N LEU A 326 1.38 11.84 2.83
CA LEU A 326 2.66 12.54 2.96
C LEU A 326 2.61 13.86 2.19
N SER A 327 3.54 14.75 2.54
CA SER A 327 3.81 15.93 1.73
C SER A 327 4.16 15.51 0.29
N ARG A 328 3.60 16.21 -0.71
CA ARG A 328 3.77 15.91 -2.13
C ARG A 328 3.16 14.59 -2.61
N THR A 329 2.33 13.93 -1.81
CA THR A 329 1.48 12.83 -2.30
C THR A 329 0.56 13.34 -3.41
N GLN A 330 0.45 12.58 -4.50
CA GLN A 330 -0.55 12.81 -5.53
C GLN A 330 -1.77 11.91 -5.30
N LEU A 331 -2.95 12.48 -5.44
CA LEU A 331 -4.22 11.75 -5.40
C LEU A 331 -4.95 11.91 -6.72
N TRP A 332 -5.54 10.84 -7.22
CA TRP A 332 -6.62 10.86 -8.19
C TRP A 332 -7.94 11.01 -7.44
N LEU A 333 -8.81 11.92 -7.88
CA LEU A 333 -10.20 12.03 -7.41
C LEU A 333 -11.17 11.88 -8.57
N GLY A 334 -12.32 11.29 -8.28
CA GLY A 334 -13.44 11.19 -9.21
C GLY A 334 -14.76 11.05 -8.47
N VAL A 335 -15.83 11.60 -9.04
CA VAL A 335 -17.21 11.42 -8.52
C VAL A 335 -18.22 11.63 -9.65
N ASP A 336 -19.34 10.92 -9.61
CA ASP A 336 -20.49 11.18 -10.46
C ASP A 336 -21.33 12.27 -9.81
N ILE A 337 -21.80 13.24 -10.59
CA ILE A 337 -22.65 14.32 -10.10
C ILE A 337 -23.92 14.45 -10.95
N LEU A 338 -25.00 14.87 -10.30
CA LEU A 338 -26.27 15.24 -10.90
C LEU A 338 -26.73 16.54 -10.24
N VAL A 339 -27.17 17.53 -11.02
CA VAL A 339 -27.64 18.82 -10.48
C VAL A 339 -29.04 19.16 -10.97
N SER A 340 -29.75 19.97 -10.18
CA SER A 340 -31.08 20.48 -10.52
C SER A 340 -31.07 21.46 -11.69
N GLN A 341 -32.21 21.61 -12.36
CA GLN A 341 -32.40 22.55 -13.48
C GLN A 341 -32.17 24.02 -13.07
N ASP A 342 -32.44 24.36 -11.81
CA ASP A 342 -32.41 25.71 -11.26
C ASP A 342 -31.15 26.02 -10.43
N ILE A 343 -30.14 25.17 -10.55
CA ILE A 343 -28.86 25.27 -9.83
C ILE A 343 -28.23 26.66 -9.97
N VAL A 344 -27.88 27.27 -8.84
CA VAL A 344 -27.06 28.48 -8.77
C VAL A 344 -25.93 28.22 -7.78
N ALA A 345 -24.78 27.82 -8.32
CA ALA A 345 -23.55 27.55 -7.59
C ALA A 345 -22.35 27.93 -8.46
N GLN A 346 -21.22 28.29 -7.83
CA GLN A 346 -19.98 28.55 -8.54
C GLN A 346 -19.36 27.26 -9.10
N ALA A 347 -19.43 26.17 -8.31
CA ALA A 347 -18.89 24.87 -8.69
C ALA A 347 -19.53 23.74 -7.88
N VAL A 348 -19.55 22.54 -8.47
CA VAL A 348 -19.85 21.27 -7.78
C VAL A 348 -18.63 20.37 -7.90
N LYS A 349 -18.15 19.84 -6.77
CA LYS A 349 -16.80 19.25 -6.70
C LYS A 349 -16.64 18.10 -5.72
N ILE A 350 -15.54 17.38 -5.91
CA ILE A 350 -14.88 16.54 -4.91
C ILE A 350 -13.50 17.13 -4.65
N LEU A 351 -13.05 17.13 -3.40
CA LEU A 351 -11.77 17.73 -3.02
C LEU A 351 -11.03 16.97 -1.93
N ALA A 352 -9.73 17.21 -1.87
CA ALA A 352 -8.87 16.85 -0.76
C ALA A 352 -8.41 18.13 -0.05
N ARG A 353 -8.87 18.36 1.18
CA ARG A 353 -8.37 19.43 2.05
C ARG A 353 -7.11 18.96 2.75
N TRP A 354 -5.98 19.62 2.48
CA TRP A 354 -4.67 19.24 3.00
C TRP A 354 -4.48 19.81 4.40
N GLU A 355 -4.12 18.98 5.37
CA GLU A 355 -3.93 19.39 6.76
C GLU A 355 -2.54 18.99 7.30
N SER A 356 -2.00 19.84 8.18
CA SER A 356 -0.83 19.53 9.00
C SER A 356 -1.18 18.57 10.14
N ALA A 357 -0.17 18.12 10.90
CA ALA A 357 -0.38 17.22 12.03
C ALA A 357 -1.24 17.85 13.15
N ALA A 358 -1.26 19.19 13.21
CA ALA A 358 -2.07 19.97 14.13
C ALA A 358 -3.50 20.24 13.61
N GLY A 359 -3.85 19.75 12.41
CA GLY A 359 -5.14 20.00 11.77
C GLY A 359 -5.25 21.35 11.04
N THR A 360 -4.15 22.10 10.91
CA THR A 360 -4.14 23.37 10.16
C THR A 360 -4.32 23.09 8.67
N VAL A 361 -5.28 23.74 8.02
CA VAL A 361 -5.49 23.64 6.57
C VAL A 361 -4.36 24.34 5.83
N LEU A 362 -3.67 23.59 4.96
CA LEU A 362 -2.54 24.05 4.14
C LEU A 362 -2.95 24.37 2.69
N GLY A 363 -4.13 23.92 2.27
CA GLY A 363 -4.67 24.17 0.92
C GLY A 363 -5.69 23.11 0.53
N TYR A 364 -6.10 23.15 -0.75
CA TYR A 364 -7.10 22.25 -1.31
C TYR A 364 -6.65 21.70 -2.67
N GLY A 365 -6.81 20.40 -2.87
CA GLY A 365 -6.78 19.77 -4.19
C GLY A 365 -8.21 19.60 -4.67
N VAL A 366 -8.60 20.28 -5.75
CA VAL A 366 -10.00 20.39 -6.17
C VAL A 366 -10.19 19.75 -7.55
N VAL A 367 -11.25 18.95 -7.69
CA VAL A 367 -11.77 18.45 -8.95
C VAL A 367 -13.23 18.89 -9.05
N GLU A 368 -13.54 19.76 -10.00
CA GLU A 368 -14.81 20.47 -10.05
C GLU A 368 -15.37 20.61 -11.47
N THR A 369 -16.66 20.89 -11.56
CA THR A 369 -17.26 21.53 -12.75
C THR A 369 -17.89 22.85 -12.34
N THR A 370 -17.64 23.90 -13.13
CA THR A 370 -18.23 25.23 -12.97
C THR A 370 -19.46 25.45 -13.86
N THR A 371 -19.69 24.54 -14.81
CA THR A 371 -20.85 24.55 -15.72
C THR A 371 -21.45 23.14 -15.81
N PRO A 372 -22.03 22.59 -14.72
CA PRO A 372 -22.63 21.27 -14.76
C PRO A 372 -23.84 21.23 -15.70
N GLU A 373 -23.98 20.17 -16.50
CA GLU A 373 -25.19 19.93 -17.30
C GLU A 373 -26.38 19.53 -16.40
N PRO A 374 -27.45 20.33 -16.28
CA PRO A 374 -28.56 20.00 -15.39
C PRO A 374 -29.37 18.78 -15.84
N GLY A 375 -29.84 17.99 -14.87
CA GLY A 375 -30.70 16.83 -15.12
C GLY A 375 -30.00 15.61 -15.74
N ARG A 376 -28.67 15.63 -15.88
CA ARG A 376 -27.88 14.53 -16.42
C ARG A 376 -26.72 14.16 -15.49
N TRP A 377 -26.55 12.86 -15.26
CA TRP A 377 -25.37 12.34 -14.56
C TRP A 377 -24.11 12.58 -15.39
N GLN A 378 -23.09 13.16 -14.76
CA GLN A 378 -21.79 13.44 -15.36
C GLN A 378 -20.66 13.08 -14.39
N ARG A 379 -19.55 12.53 -14.91
CA ARG A 379 -18.37 12.20 -14.11
C ARG A 379 -17.41 13.39 -14.12
N ILE A 380 -16.98 13.84 -12.95
CA ILE A 380 -15.81 14.73 -12.81
C ILE A 380 -14.64 13.92 -12.27
N THR A 381 -13.44 14.11 -12.83
CA THR A 381 -12.21 13.45 -12.37
C THR A 381 -10.98 14.35 -12.52
N GLY A 382 -9.95 14.12 -11.71
CA GLY A 382 -8.69 14.86 -11.83
C GLY A 382 -7.64 14.42 -10.84
N GLN A 383 -6.40 14.83 -11.10
CA GLN A 383 -5.24 14.56 -10.24
C GLN A 383 -4.87 15.82 -9.46
N VAL A 384 -4.61 15.66 -8.17
CA VAL A 384 -4.23 16.75 -7.26
C VAL A 384 -2.98 16.37 -6.48
N ALA A 385 -2.26 17.37 -5.95
CA ALA A 385 -1.03 17.14 -5.19
C ALA A 385 -1.05 17.86 -3.84
N ALA A 386 -0.57 17.17 -2.81
CA ALA A 386 -0.45 17.70 -1.46
C ALA A 386 0.70 18.73 -1.36
N PRO A 387 0.47 19.91 -0.77
CA PRO A 387 1.52 20.88 -0.45
C PRO A 387 2.58 20.31 0.50
N THR A 388 3.72 21.00 0.59
CA THR A 388 4.74 20.71 1.62
C THR A 388 4.15 20.96 3.02
N GLY A 389 4.47 20.09 3.99
CA GLY A 389 3.95 20.16 5.35
C GLY A 389 2.66 19.36 5.59
N THR A 390 2.05 18.83 4.52
CA THR A 390 0.85 17.99 4.63
C THR A 390 1.19 16.66 5.31
N THR A 391 0.33 16.26 6.24
CA THR A 391 0.37 14.94 6.90
C THR A 391 -0.96 14.19 6.81
N GLN A 392 -2.05 14.89 6.48
CA GLN A 392 -3.39 14.33 6.41
C GLN A 392 -4.19 15.02 5.29
N ALA A 393 -5.12 14.29 4.68
CA ALA A 393 -6.10 14.81 3.74
C ALA A 393 -7.51 14.52 4.28
N VAL A 394 -8.37 15.54 4.26
CA VAL A 394 -9.81 15.36 4.47
C VAL A 394 -10.50 15.37 3.11
N LEU A 395 -11.06 14.24 2.74
CA LEU A 395 -11.77 14.05 1.47
C LEU A 395 -13.19 14.58 1.64
N CYS A 396 -13.62 15.50 0.80
CA CYS A 396 -14.92 16.15 0.92
C CYS A 396 -15.68 16.18 -0.41
N LEU A 397 -17.01 16.21 -0.30
CA LEU A 397 -17.89 16.71 -1.35
C LEU A 397 -18.17 18.18 -1.06
N GLU A 398 -18.29 19.00 -2.10
CA GLU A 398 -18.68 20.39 -1.91
C GLU A 398 -19.47 20.97 -3.10
N ALA A 399 -20.44 21.82 -2.79
CA ALA A 399 -20.97 22.81 -3.71
C ALA A 399 -20.57 24.21 -3.22
N SER A 400 -19.84 24.95 -4.06
CA SER A 400 -19.24 26.23 -3.67
C SER A 400 -20.14 27.41 -3.99
N ALA A 401 -20.24 28.34 -3.04
CA ALA A 401 -20.95 29.62 -3.19
C ALA A 401 -22.36 29.45 -3.79
N ALA A 402 -23.09 28.42 -3.35
CA ALA A 402 -24.41 28.09 -3.85
C ALA A 402 -25.50 28.87 -3.11
N THR A 403 -26.57 29.20 -3.83
CA THR A 403 -27.75 29.91 -3.28
C THR A 403 -29.07 29.25 -3.64
N ARG A 404 -29.11 28.35 -4.63
CA ARG A 404 -30.34 27.69 -5.08
C ARG A 404 -30.07 26.36 -5.78
N GLY A 405 -31.06 25.47 -5.74
CA GLY A 405 -31.07 24.18 -6.42
C GLY A 405 -30.57 23.04 -5.53
N TRP A 406 -30.27 21.90 -6.13
CA TRP A 406 -29.71 20.74 -5.42
C TRP A 406 -28.62 20.04 -6.25
N ALA A 407 -27.75 19.31 -5.56
CA ALA A 407 -26.73 18.46 -6.18
C ALA A 407 -26.70 17.08 -5.50
N VAL A 408 -26.54 16.04 -6.30
CA VAL A 408 -26.34 14.65 -5.87
C VAL A 408 -24.97 14.16 -6.33
N TRP A 409 -24.27 13.44 -5.46
CA TRP A 409 -22.99 12.79 -5.74
C TRP A 409 -23.11 11.26 -5.59
N ASP A 410 -22.39 10.52 -6.42
CA ASP A 410 -22.32 9.06 -6.36
C ASP A 410 -20.99 8.50 -6.92
N ASN A 411 -20.70 7.22 -6.65
CA ASN A 411 -19.54 6.47 -7.17
C ASN A 411 -18.19 7.16 -6.93
N ALA A 412 -17.97 7.71 -5.73
CA ALA A 412 -16.77 8.47 -5.43
C ALA A 412 -15.50 7.61 -5.46
N GLU A 413 -14.40 8.19 -5.94
CA GLU A 413 -13.16 7.49 -6.20
C GLU A 413 -11.98 8.36 -5.77
N VAL A 414 -11.19 7.88 -4.82
CA VAL A 414 -9.95 8.54 -4.44
C VAL A 414 -8.82 7.52 -4.31
N HIS A 415 -7.76 7.68 -5.10
CA HIS A 415 -6.62 6.75 -5.10
C HIS A 415 -5.28 7.50 -5.04
N PRO A 416 -4.27 6.96 -4.35
CA PRO A 416 -2.91 7.49 -4.47
C PRO A 416 -2.35 7.22 -5.87
N VAL A 417 -1.67 8.22 -6.45
CA VAL A 417 -0.86 8.05 -7.66
C VAL A 417 0.57 7.75 -7.20
N PHE A 418 1.11 6.62 -7.66
CA PHE A 418 2.45 6.16 -7.29
C PHE A 418 3.49 6.88 -8.13
N GLY A 419 4.14 7.88 -7.54
CA GLY A 419 5.19 8.68 -8.15
C GLY A 419 5.35 9.97 -7.34
N ARG A 420 6.59 10.39 -7.03
CA ARG A 420 6.80 11.61 -6.23
C ARG A 420 6.68 12.83 -7.14
N ALA A 421 5.82 13.79 -6.79
CA ALA A 421 5.67 15.05 -7.52
C ALA A 421 6.85 16.02 -7.27
N ILE A 422 8.03 15.68 -7.80
CA ILE A 422 9.17 16.57 -7.90
C ILE A 422 9.70 16.42 -9.32
N GLY A 423 10.04 17.54 -9.97
CA GLY A 423 10.60 17.54 -11.32
C GLY A 423 11.76 16.56 -11.48
N GLY A 424 11.97 16.09 -12.71
CA GLY A 424 12.91 15.02 -13.00
C GLY A 424 12.26 13.71 -13.43
N ALA A 425 13.14 12.75 -13.72
CA ALA A 425 12.77 11.46 -14.27
C ALA A 425 12.00 10.64 -13.22
N ARG A 426 10.79 10.19 -13.58
CA ARG A 426 9.91 9.44 -12.68
C ARG A 426 8.90 8.60 -13.46
N ALA A 427 8.37 7.58 -12.80
CA ALA A 427 7.19 6.84 -13.24
C ALA A 427 6.01 7.22 -12.34
N GLU A 428 4.87 7.51 -12.96
CA GLU A 428 3.58 7.70 -12.29
C GLU A 428 2.63 6.55 -12.69
N VAL A 429 2.11 5.83 -11.70
CA VAL A 429 1.08 4.79 -11.91
C VAL A 429 -0.17 5.19 -11.13
N GLY A 430 -1.30 5.30 -11.83
CA GLY A 430 -2.60 5.63 -11.22
C GLY A 430 -3.76 5.00 -12.00
N PRO A 431 -5.02 5.33 -11.64
CA PRO A 431 -6.21 4.78 -12.29
C PRO A 431 -6.27 5.04 -13.80
N GLN A 432 -5.62 6.12 -14.26
CA GLN A 432 -5.51 6.43 -15.69
C GLN A 432 -4.48 5.58 -16.44
N GLY A 433 -3.59 4.84 -15.77
CA GLY A 433 -2.54 4.03 -16.38
C GLY A 433 -1.13 4.40 -15.92
N LEU A 434 -0.15 4.18 -16.80
CA LEU A 434 1.27 4.44 -16.56
C LEU A 434 1.72 5.67 -17.36
N ARG A 435 2.45 6.56 -16.71
CA ARG A 435 3.13 7.69 -17.35
C ARG A 435 4.60 7.71 -16.91
N LEU A 436 5.50 7.98 -17.85
CA LEU A 436 6.92 8.13 -17.60
C LEU A 436 7.35 9.54 -17.98
N PHE A 437 8.19 10.14 -17.16
CA PHE A 437 8.71 11.49 -17.36
C PHE A 437 10.23 11.48 -17.47
N ASP A 438 10.78 12.40 -18.25
CA ASP A 438 12.23 12.60 -18.42
C ASP A 438 12.87 13.45 -17.31
N GLU A 439 14.17 13.68 -17.39
CA GLU A 439 14.95 14.48 -16.43
C GLU A 439 14.52 15.95 -16.33
N THR A 440 13.82 16.48 -17.33
CA THR A 440 13.25 17.83 -17.29
C THR A 440 11.85 17.84 -16.66
N GLY A 441 11.28 16.66 -16.41
CA GLY A 441 9.94 16.46 -15.90
C GLY A 441 8.85 16.48 -16.98
N GLN A 442 9.20 16.46 -18.26
CA GLN A 442 8.25 16.33 -19.37
C GLN A 442 7.83 14.87 -19.56
N GLU A 443 6.59 14.66 -19.99
CA GLU A 443 6.05 13.30 -20.23
C GLU A 443 6.71 12.69 -21.47
N ALA A 444 7.44 11.58 -21.29
CA ALA A 444 8.13 10.87 -22.35
C ALA A 444 7.29 9.70 -22.89
N VAL A 445 6.57 8.99 -22.02
CA VAL A 445 5.72 7.85 -22.40
C VAL A 445 4.41 7.90 -21.65
N ALA A 446 3.30 7.67 -22.34
CA ALA A 446 2.00 7.46 -21.73
C ALA A 446 1.37 6.17 -22.24
N LEU A 447 0.95 5.32 -21.29
CA LEU A 447 0.13 4.14 -21.48
C LEU A 447 -1.13 4.32 -20.64
N VAL A 448 -2.13 4.98 -21.22
CA VAL A 448 -3.25 5.54 -20.45
C VAL A 448 -4.61 5.15 -21.02
N THR A 449 -5.64 5.16 -20.18
CA THR A 449 -7.05 5.03 -20.56
C THR A 449 -7.80 6.33 -20.28
N GLY A 450 -8.82 6.65 -21.10
CA GLY A 450 -9.62 7.89 -20.94
C GLY A 450 -8.99 9.14 -21.59
N ALA A 451 -7.80 9.00 -22.18
CA ALA A 451 -7.21 10.00 -23.06
C ALA A 451 -7.47 9.65 -24.55
N PRO A 452 -7.37 10.61 -25.48
CA PRO A 452 -7.54 10.34 -26.92
C PRO A 452 -6.50 9.37 -27.50
N GLN A 453 -5.35 9.25 -26.81
CA GLN A 453 -4.21 8.42 -27.21
C GLN A 453 -3.94 7.39 -26.11
N TYR A 454 -4.00 6.10 -26.45
CA TYR A 454 -3.70 5.00 -25.53
C TYR A 454 -2.20 4.81 -25.33
N LEU A 455 -1.41 4.96 -26.40
CA LEU A 455 0.04 5.03 -26.34
C LEU A 455 0.48 6.38 -26.90
N THR A 456 1.36 7.07 -26.19
CA THR A 456 2.10 8.20 -26.73
C THR A 456 3.57 8.08 -26.37
N LEU A 457 4.43 8.20 -27.37
CA LEU A 457 5.87 8.34 -27.22
C LEU A 457 6.26 9.77 -27.60
N ARG A 458 7.03 10.43 -26.73
CA ARG A 458 7.49 11.80 -26.94
C ARG A 458 9.00 11.92 -26.86
N THR A 459 9.51 12.89 -27.61
CA THR A 459 10.86 13.41 -27.51
C THR A 459 10.75 14.91 -27.27
N ASP A 460 11.37 15.42 -26.21
CA ASP A 460 11.36 16.84 -25.82
C ASP A 460 9.93 17.44 -25.81
N GLY A 461 8.99 16.69 -25.22
CA GLY A 461 7.58 17.08 -25.10
C GLY A 461 6.76 16.97 -26.39
N THR A 462 7.36 16.60 -27.53
CA THR A 462 6.68 16.45 -28.82
C THR A 462 6.37 14.99 -29.10
N ALA A 463 5.11 14.68 -29.47
CA ALA A 463 4.72 13.32 -29.83
C ALA A 463 5.37 12.88 -31.15
N VAL A 464 6.11 11.78 -31.11
CA VAL A 464 6.79 11.18 -32.27
C VAL A 464 6.12 9.90 -32.75
N ALA A 465 5.38 9.22 -31.86
CA ALA A 465 4.53 8.10 -32.20
C ALA A 465 3.32 8.02 -31.25
N THR A 466 2.13 7.76 -31.80
CA THR A 466 0.90 7.60 -31.01
C THR A 466 0.06 6.43 -31.51
N ILE A 467 -0.72 5.84 -30.61
CA ILE A 467 -1.82 4.94 -30.94
C ILE A 467 -3.09 5.49 -30.29
N ASP A 468 -4.08 5.83 -31.11
CA ASP A 468 -5.33 6.42 -30.64
C ASP A 468 -6.34 5.38 -30.12
N THR A 469 -7.47 5.84 -29.62
CA THR A 469 -8.55 4.97 -29.11
C THR A 469 -9.22 4.11 -30.20
N ALA A 470 -9.04 4.44 -31.48
CA ALA A 470 -9.50 3.65 -32.62
C ALA A 470 -8.43 2.66 -33.12
N GLY A 471 -7.22 2.70 -32.55
CA GLY A 471 -6.07 1.88 -32.95
C GLY A 471 -5.30 2.44 -34.14
N ASN A 472 -5.54 3.69 -34.56
CA ASN A 472 -4.75 4.33 -35.59
C ASN A 472 -3.37 4.67 -35.04
N GLY A 473 -2.34 4.25 -35.77
CA GLY A 473 -0.95 4.56 -35.46
C GLY A 473 -0.47 5.78 -36.24
N ASN A 474 0.02 6.80 -35.54
CA ASN A 474 0.68 7.94 -36.15
C ASN A 474 2.17 7.85 -35.83
N PHE A 475 3.01 7.98 -36.84
CA PHE A 475 4.47 7.93 -36.70
C PHE A 475 5.07 9.09 -37.49
N ALA A 476 6.02 9.83 -36.90
CA ALA A 476 6.77 10.84 -37.64
C ALA A 476 7.58 10.21 -38.78
N ASP A 477 8.26 9.10 -38.47
CA ASP A 477 8.98 8.26 -39.42
C ASP A 477 8.67 6.78 -39.14
N LEU A 478 8.49 5.98 -40.21
CA LEU A 478 8.24 4.54 -40.12
C LEU A 478 9.22 3.79 -41.04
N ASN A 479 10.23 3.14 -40.45
CA ASN A 479 11.14 2.25 -41.16
C ASN A 479 10.69 0.79 -41.01
N VAL A 480 10.51 0.09 -42.13
CA VAL A 480 9.98 -1.29 -42.15
C VAL A 480 11.02 -2.22 -42.76
N ALA A 481 11.58 -3.13 -41.95
CA ALA A 481 12.52 -4.14 -42.42
C ALA A 481 11.83 -5.33 -43.13
N GLY A 482 10.56 -5.60 -42.79
CA GLY A 482 9.73 -6.63 -43.42
C GLY A 482 8.76 -6.06 -44.46
N ASP A 483 7.58 -6.67 -44.60
CA ASP A 483 6.56 -6.22 -45.55
C ASP A 483 5.66 -5.13 -44.97
N LEU A 484 5.45 -4.04 -45.72
CA LEU A 484 4.37 -3.08 -45.51
C LEU A 484 3.18 -3.46 -46.38
N THR A 485 2.00 -3.66 -45.78
CA THR A 485 0.77 -4.01 -46.52
C THR A 485 -0.32 -2.97 -46.33
N VAL A 486 -1.06 -2.66 -47.40
CA VAL A 486 -2.25 -1.80 -47.37
C VAL A 486 -3.47 -2.65 -47.69
N GLY A 487 -4.45 -2.69 -46.79
CA GLY A 487 -5.64 -3.55 -46.96
C GLY A 487 -5.32 -5.04 -47.06
N GLY A 488 -4.13 -5.47 -46.60
CA GLY A 488 -3.62 -6.83 -46.72
C GLY A 488 -2.82 -7.12 -47.99
N ASP A 489 -2.71 -6.17 -48.93
CA ASP A 489 -1.87 -6.29 -50.12
C ASP A 489 -0.49 -5.67 -49.86
N PRO A 490 0.62 -6.36 -50.19
CA PRO A 490 1.95 -5.77 -50.11
C PRO A 490 2.05 -4.51 -50.97
N VAL A 491 2.62 -3.43 -50.42
CA VAL A 491 2.84 -2.18 -51.15
C VAL A 491 3.70 -2.41 -52.40
N SER A 492 4.64 -3.36 -52.35
CA SER A 492 5.43 -3.79 -53.50
C SER A 492 4.58 -4.34 -54.64
N ALA A 493 3.50 -5.06 -54.34
CA ALA A 493 2.57 -5.56 -55.35
C ALA A 493 1.74 -4.42 -55.96
N LEU A 494 1.32 -3.45 -55.15
CA LEU A 494 0.57 -2.29 -55.60
C LEU A 494 1.40 -1.39 -56.53
N ILE A 495 2.66 -1.14 -56.19
CA ILE A 495 3.58 -0.33 -57.00
C ILE A 495 4.05 -1.11 -58.24
N GLY A 496 4.38 -2.39 -58.07
CA GLY A 496 4.89 -3.24 -59.16
C GLY A 496 3.88 -3.53 -60.29
N ALA A 497 2.59 -3.40 -59.99
CA ALA A 497 1.52 -3.54 -60.99
C ALA A 497 1.42 -2.35 -61.97
N GLY A 498 2.08 -1.22 -61.71
CA GLY A 498 2.09 -0.07 -62.62
C GLY A 498 3.08 -0.20 -63.78
N PRO A 499 2.99 0.68 -64.80
CA PRO A 499 4.04 0.86 -65.80
C PRO A 499 5.38 1.26 -65.16
N LYS A 500 6.49 0.69 -65.62
CA LYS A 500 7.83 1.08 -65.15
C LYS A 500 8.40 2.28 -65.92
N GLY A 501 7.73 2.71 -67.00
CA GLY A 501 8.17 3.82 -67.84
C GLY A 501 9.35 3.44 -68.73
N ILE A 502 10.26 4.38 -69.04
CA ILE A 502 11.39 4.12 -69.94
C ILE A 502 12.41 3.21 -69.25
N VAL A 503 12.59 1.99 -69.76
CA VAL A 503 13.51 0.97 -69.24
C VAL A 503 14.84 0.92 -69.99
N ALA A 504 14.89 1.45 -71.21
CA ALA A 504 16.11 1.63 -71.98
C ALA A 504 15.99 2.83 -72.92
N ARG A 505 17.08 3.58 -73.12
CA ARG A 505 17.11 4.74 -74.03
C ARG A 505 18.48 4.90 -74.66
N ALA A 506 18.51 5.15 -75.96
CA ALA A 506 19.67 5.64 -76.69
C ALA A 506 19.40 7.04 -77.26
N HIS A 507 20.49 7.79 -77.36
CA HIS A 507 20.53 9.13 -77.96
C HIS A 507 21.52 9.13 -79.11
N PRO A 508 21.08 8.78 -80.33
CA PRO A 508 21.93 8.82 -81.50
C PRO A 508 22.52 10.20 -81.77
N THR A 509 23.85 10.34 -81.69
CA THR A 509 24.56 11.60 -81.94
C THR A 509 25.30 11.62 -83.27
N SER A 510 25.73 10.46 -83.77
CA SER A 510 26.46 10.35 -85.04
C SER A 510 25.53 10.25 -86.23
N THR A 511 25.82 11.02 -87.29
CA THR A 511 25.16 10.86 -88.59
C THR A 511 25.65 9.59 -89.28
N VAL A 512 24.72 8.77 -89.78
CA VAL A 512 25.00 7.56 -90.57
C VAL A 512 24.24 7.66 -91.89
N THR A 513 24.92 7.34 -92.99
CA THR A 513 24.43 7.51 -94.37
C THR A 513 24.25 6.17 -95.08
N ALA A 514 23.06 5.83 -95.55
CA ALA A 514 22.77 4.63 -96.33
C ALA A 514 22.62 4.95 -97.83
N THR A 515 23.17 4.11 -98.72
CA THR A 515 23.25 4.32 -100.20
C THR A 515 22.46 3.30 -101.04
N GLY A 516 21.65 2.45 -100.42
CA GLY A 516 20.83 1.45 -101.14
C GLY A 516 20.75 0.06 -100.51
N SER A 517 21.51 -0.23 -99.45
CA SER A 517 21.49 -1.50 -98.71
C SER A 517 21.27 -1.26 -97.21
N GLU A 518 20.58 -2.20 -96.55
CA GLU A 518 20.38 -2.19 -95.09
C GLU A 518 21.70 -2.04 -94.33
N MET A 519 21.76 -1.02 -93.48
CA MET A 519 22.89 -0.79 -92.57
C MET A 519 22.40 -0.70 -91.12
N GLY A 520 23.21 -1.24 -90.21
CA GLY A 520 22.99 -1.07 -88.77
C GLY A 520 23.18 0.37 -88.33
N TYR A 521 22.33 0.84 -87.42
CA TYR A 521 22.36 2.21 -86.92
C TYR A 521 22.64 2.26 -85.42
N TYR A 522 21.70 1.79 -84.59
CA TYR A 522 21.87 1.79 -83.13
C TYR A 522 21.40 0.50 -82.50
N GLU A 523 22.21 0.01 -81.56
CA GLU A 523 21.85 -1.10 -80.69
C GLU A 523 21.31 -0.57 -79.35
N LEU A 524 20.23 -1.15 -78.85
CA LEU A 524 19.67 -0.86 -77.54
C LEU A 524 19.33 -2.16 -76.79
N PRO A 525 20.12 -2.53 -75.78
CA PRO A 525 19.84 -3.68 -74.94
C PRO A 525 18.80 -3.35 -73.86
N PHE A 526 17.95 -4.32 -73.51
CA PHE A 526 17.08 -4.29 -72.33
C PHE A 526 16.75 -5.70 -71.86
N THR A 527 16.26 -5.84 -70.62
CA THR A 527 15.76 -7.12 -70.10
C THR A 527 14.24 -7.10 -70.11
N ALA A 528 13.62 -7.97 -70.90
CA ALA A 528 12.18 -8.15 -70.94
C ALA A 528 11.73 -9.09 -69.81
N GLU A 529 10.69 -8.72 -69.07
CA GLU A 529 10.03 -9.56 -68.08
C GLU A 529 8.83 -10.25 -68.72
N ALA A 530 8.73 -11.57 -68.55
CA ALA A 530 7.52 -12.31 -68.94
C ALA A 530 6.30 -11.72 -68.20
N GLY A 531 5.18 -11.53 -68.90
CA GLY A 531 3.98 -10.92 -68.32
C GLY A 531 3.97 -9.39 -68.26
N ARG A 532 4.86 -8.70 -68.97
CA ARG A 532 4.83 -7.22 -69.15
C ARG A 532 4.71 -6.81 -70.60
N LEU A 533 4.21 -5.61 -70.87
CA LEU A 533 4.13 -5.02 -72.20
C LEU A 533 5.22 -3.97 -72.40
N TYR A 534 5.83 -4.02 -73.59
CA TYR A 534 6.88 -3.10 -74.00
C TYR A 534 6.50 -2.39 -75.29
N ARG A 535 6.80 -1.10 -75.31
CA ARG A 535 6.69 -0.22 -76.46
C ARG A 535 8.09 0.25 -76.85
N VAL A 536 8.57 -0.24 -77.97
CA VAL A 536 9.84 0.16 -78.57
C VAL A 536 9.56 1.29 -79.55
N VAL A 537 10.18 2.45 -79.34
CA VAL A 537 9.95 3.65 -80.14
C VAL A 537 11.26 4.19 -80.66
N PHE A 538 11.32 4.36 -81.98
CA PHE A 538 12.32 5.17 -82.65
C PHE A 538 11.66 6.35 -83.37
N ARG A 539 12.21 7.54 -83.20
CA ARG A 539 11.83 8.74 -83.94
C ARG A 539 13.08 9.54 -84.30
N ALA A 540 13.16 9.99 -85.54
CA ALA A 540 14.28 10.76 -86.05
C ALA A 540 13.86 11.69 -87.18
N THR A 541 14.72 12.67 -87.47
CA THR A 541 14.63 13.39 -88.74
C THR A 541 15.59 12.75 -89.74
N ALA A 542 15.07 12.24 -90.83
CA ALA A 542 15.85 11.81 -92.00
C ALA A 542 16.24 13.02 -92.85
N ASN A 543 17.47 13.03 -93.36
CA ASN A 543 17.91 13.93 -94.43
C ASN A 543 17.90 13.17 -95.77
N LEU A 544 17.28 13.79 -96.76
CA LEU A 544 16.96 13.23 -98.08
C LEU A 544 17.66 14.02 -99.19
N ASP A 545 18.85 14.55 -98.91
CA ASP A 545 19.57 15.55 -99.73
C ASP A 545 19.59 15.26 -101.25
N ASN A 546 19.64 13.99 -101.64
CA ASN A 546 19.48 13.57 -103.03
C ASN A 546 18.56 12.35 -103.20
N ALA A 547 17.82 11.94 -102.18
CA ALA A 547 16.86 10.83 -102.24
C ALA A 547 15.50 11.31 -102.76
N THR A 548 15.36 11.37 -104.08
CA THR A 548 14.17 11.93 -104.76
C THR A 548 13.10 10.89 -105.12
N ASP A 549 13.48 9.61 -105.16
CA ASP A 549 12.62 8.44 -105.37
C ASP A 549 12.99 7.32 -104.38
N GLY A 550 12.22 6.22 -104.35
CA GLY A 550 12.45 5.11 -103.42
C GLY A 550 11.67 5.19 -102.09
N GLU A 551 12.12 4.44 -101.09
CA GLU A 551 11.48 4.26 -99.78
C GLU A 551 12.51 4.29 -98.65
N ILE A 552 12.25 5.08 -97.61
CA ILE A 552 13.00 5.02 -96.36
C ILE A 552 12.46 3.83 -95.57
N ARG A 553 13.27 2.79 -95.40
CA ARG A 553 12.88 1.62 -94.60
C ARG A 553 13.66 1.59 -93.30
N LEU A 554 12.94 1.47 -92.20
CA LEU A 554 13.48 1.24 -90.86
C LEU A 554 13.17 -0.20 -90.46
N TYR A 555 14.15 -0.88 -89.89
CA TYR A 555 14.02 -2.24 -89.40
C TYR A 555 14.38 -2.30 -87.92
N LEU A 556 13.55 -3.01 -87.17
CA LEU A 556 13.86 -3.42 -85.81
C LEU A 556 14.24 -4.90 -85.83
N ARG A 557 15.49 -5.18 -85.52
CA ARG A 557 16.09 -6.51 -85.45
C ARG A 557 16.32 -6.88 -83.99
N ASP A 558 16.22 -8.17 -83.68
CA ASP A 558 16.43 -8.69 -82.32
C ASP A 558 17.48 -9.81 -82.34
N GLY A 559 18.60 -9.57 -81.67
CA GLY A 559 19.67 -10.54 -81.50
C GLY A 559 19.46 -11.51 -80.33
N GLY A 560 18.40 -11.34 -79.54
CA GLY A 560 18.23 -12.01 -78.26
C GLY A 560 19.39 -11.66 -77.33
N THR A 561 20.06 -12.68 -76.80
CA THR A 561 21.27 -12.52 -75.98
C THR A 561 22.54 -12.27 -76.80
N SER A 562 22.51 -12.52 -78.11
CA SER A 562 23.66 -12.41 -79.01
C SER A 562 23.82 -10.99 -79.56
N LYS A 563 25.01 -10.67 -80.10
CA LYS A 563 25.22 -9.40 -80.81
C LYS A 563 24.30 -9.33 -82.04
N PRO A 564 23.42 -8.32 -82.14
CA PRO A 564 22.51 -8.23 -83.27
C PRO A 564 23.23 -7.80 -84.55
N THR A 565 22.71 -8.25 -85.68
CA THR A 565 23.18 -7.94 -87.04
C THR A 565 21.98 -7.68 -87.94
N ILE A 566 22.20 -7.19 -89.16
CA ILE A 566 21.12 -6.97 -90.15
C ILE A 566 20.42 -8.29 -90.59
N THR A 567 21.00 -9.45 -90.28
CA THR A 567 20.38 -10.77 -90.50
C THR A 567 19.70 -11.35 -89.26
N SER A 568 19.73 -10.64 -88.13
CA SER A 568 19.01 -11.04 -86.91
C SER A 568 17.49 -11.02 -87.13
N THR A 569 16.76 -11.65 -86.21
CA THR A 569 15.30 -11.81 -86.30
C THR A 569 14.63 -10.46 -86.50
N LEU A 570 13.91 -10.31 -87.62
CA LEU A 570 13.14 -9.10 -87.90
C LEU A 570 11.89 -9.08 -87.01
N ARG A 571 11.69 -7.98 -86.28
CA ARG A 571 10.53 -7.77 -85.41
C ARG A 571 9.53 -6.80 -86.01
N GLN A 572 10.00 -5.73 -86.64
CA GLN A 572 9.16 -4.69 -87.21
C GLN A 572 9.85 -4.01 -88.38
N THR A 573 9.08 -3.66 -89.40
CA THR A 573 9.51 -2.77 -90.49
C THR A 573 8.60 -1.55 -90.52
N SER A 574 9.18 -0.37 -90.75
CA SER A 574 8.45 0.86 -91.00
C SER A 574 8.93 1.46 -92.32
N ILE A 575 8.00 1.78 -93.22
CA ILE A 575 8.29 2.27 -94.56
C ILE A 575 7.74 3.70 -94.66
N HIS A 576 8.59 4.65 -95.04
CA HIS A 576 8.23 6.04 -95.27
C HIS A 576 8.59 6.42 -96.70
N THR A 577 7.62 6.93 -97.45
CA THR A 577 7.88 7.48 -98.78
C THR A 577 8.53 8.86 -98.66
N PRO A 578 9.64 9.14 -99.38
CA PRO A 578 10.28 10.44 -99.41
C PRO A 578 9.28 11.53 -99.83
N ALA A 579 9.19 12.61 -99.05
CA ALA A 579 8.39 13.77 -99.45
C ALA A 579 9.03 14.46 -100.67
N HIS A 580 8.32 14.51 -101.80
CA HIS A 580 8.84 15.02 -103.09
C HIS A 580 9.25 16.51 -103.12
N THR A 581 9.11 17.25 -102.02
CA THR A 581 9.33 18.71 -101.98
C THR A 581 10.22 19.20 -100.83
N GLY A 582 10.84 18.32 -100.03
CA GLY A 582 11.60 18.71 -98.84
C GLY A 582 12.86 17.88 -98.55
N ARG A 583 13.92 18.54 -98.07
CA ARG A 583 15.21 17.94 -97.68
C ARG A 583 15.14 17.09 -96.41
N TYR A 584 14.11 17.26 -95.57
CA TYR A 584 14.03 16.63 -94.25
C TYR A 584 12.65 16.04 -94.00
N GLN A 585 12.59 14.82 -93.46
CA GLN A 585 11.35 14.11 -93.15
C GLN A 585 11.41 13.49 -91.75
N GLN A 586 10.31 13.59 -91.00
CA GLN A 586 10.17 12.83 -89.76
C GLN A 586 9.91 11.38 -90.09
N VAL A 587 10.71 10.48 -89.51
CA VAL A 587 10.56 9.03 -89.66
C VAL A 587 10.42 8.41 -88.28
N SER A 588 9.61 7.36 -88.20
CA SER A 588 9.33 6.68 -86.95
C SER A 588 9.16 5.18 -87.15
N LEU A 589 9.57 4.43 -86.13
CA LEU A 589 9.27 3.01 -85.99
C LEU A 589 8.72 2.80 -84.59
N GLU A 590 7.59 2.11 -84.51
CA GLU A 590 7.00 1.70 -83.24
C GLU A 590 6.71 0.20 -83.29
N TYR A 591 7.08 -0.51 -82.23
CA TYR A 591 6.82 -1.92 -82.05
C TYR A 591 6.31 -2.17 -80.63
N ASN A 592 5.14 -2.79 -80.53
CA ASN A 592 4.51 -3.15 -79.27
C ASN A 592 4.54 -4.68 -79.14
N ALA A 593 5.13 -5.18 -78.06
CA ALA A 593 5.20 -6.62 -77.81
C ALA A 593 5.20 -6.90 -76.32
N SER A 594 4.64 -8.04 -75.93
CA SER A 594 4.80 -8.53 -74.56
C SER A 594 6.16 -9.17 -74.37
N GLY A 595 6.68 -9.13 -73.13
CA GLY A 595 7.89 -9.86 -72.77
C GLY A 595 7.74 -11.37 -72.95
N THR A 596 6.51 -11.89 -72.87
CA THR A 596 6.20 -13.29 -73.23
C THR A 596 6.42 -13.55 -74.72
N THR A 597 6.04 -12.62 -75.58
CA THR A 597 6.23 -12.72 -77.06
C THR A 597 7.70 -12.55 -77.46
N LEU A 598 8.42 -11.67 -76.76
CA LEU A 598 9.85 -11.47 -76.98
C LEU A 598 10.66 -12.68 -76.49
N GLY A 599 10.24 -13.28 -75.38
CA GLY A 599 10.95 -14.32 -74.64
C GLY A 599 11.69 -13.71 -73.46
N GLY A 600 11.16 -13.82 -72.24
CA GLY A 600 11.72 -13.13 -71.07
C GLY A 600 13.24 -13.31 -70.90
N GLY A 601 13.93 -12.24 -70.56
CA GLY A 601 15.39 -12.18 -70.48
C GLY A 601 16.01 -11.02 -71.26
N LEU A 602 17.32 -11.08 -71.48
CA LEU A 602 18.06 -10.03 -72.20
C LEU A 602 17.75 -10.05 -73.69
N HIS A 603 17.40 -8.89 -74.23
CA HIS A 603 17.26 -8.62 -75.65
C HIS A 603 18.16 -7.48 -76.08
N ARG A 604 18.91 -7.70 -77.16
CA ARG A 604 19.74 -6.69 -77.83
C ARG A 604 19.08 -6.31 -79.14
N LEU A 605 18.36 -5.19 -79.13
CA LEU A 605 17.65 -4.71 -80.31
C LEU A 605 18.58 -3.89 -81.19
N LEU A 606 18.56 -4.11 -82.50
CA LEU A 606 19.25 -3.29 -83.48
C LEU A 606 18.22 -2.56 -84.34
N LEU A 607 18.34 -1.25 -84.37
CA LEU A 607 17.72 -0.43 -85.39
C LEU A 607 18.66 -0.39 -86.60
N SER A 608 18.14 -0.76 -87.76
CA SER A 608 18.82 -0.64 -89.06
C SER A 608 17.92 0.07 -90.06
N PHE A 609 18.50 0.58 -91.14
CA PHE A 609 17.75 1.31 -92.15
C PHE A 609 18.39 1.23 -93.54
N GLU A 610 17.59 1.50 -94.58
CA GLU A 610 18.06 1.65 -95.96
C GLU A 610 17.22 2.68 -96.73
N ASN A 611 17.81 3.18 -97.82
CA ASN A 611 17.06 3.80 -98.91
C ASN A 611 16.75 2.73 -99.97
N SER A 612 15.56 2.15 -99.93
CA SER A 612 15.19 1.04 -100.81
C SER A 612 14.61 1.52 -102.12
N GLY A 613 15.03 0.92 -103.23
CA GLY A 613 14.40 1.11 -104.55
C GLY A 613 14.59 2.50 -105.16
N GLY A 614 15.44 3.34 -104.55
CA GLY A 614 15.85 4.62 -105.12
C GLY A 614 16.86 4.44 -106.25
N SER A 615 16.96 5.45 -107.10
CA SER A 615 17.94 5.52 -108.19
C SER A 615 19.39 5.41 -107.66
N SER A 616 20.30 4.88 -108.48
CA SER A 616 21.71 4.69 -108.09
C SER A 616 22.38 6.01 -107.67
N GLY A 617 23.06 6.02 -106.52
CA GLY A 617 23.79 7.19 -105.98
C GLY A 617 23.01 8.04 -104.97
N GLN A 618 21.76 7.69 -104.67
CA GLN A 618 20.98 8.36 -103.63
C GLN A 618 21.43 7.98 -102.21
N THR A 619 21.29 8.93 -101.29
CA THR A 619 21.70 8.81 -99.88
C THR A 619 20.57 9.18 -98.92
N LEU A 620 20.50 8.45 -97.81
CA LEU A 620 19.62 8.71 -96.68
C LEU A 620 20.47 8.84 -95.42
N ASP A 621 20.38 9.98 -94.74
CA ASP A 621 21.05 10.15 -93.45
C ASP A 621 20.09 10.11 -92.27
N LEU A 622 20.49 9.41 -91.21
CA LEU A 622 19.90 9.50 -89.87
C LEU A 622 20.97 10.00 -88.89
N GLY A 623 20.56 10.69 -87.81
CA GLY A 623 21.51 11.09 -86.74
C GLY A 623 22.00 12.54 -86.79
N LEU A 624 21.18 13.45 -87.33
CA LEU A 624 21.48 14.87 -87.59
C LEU A 624 21.62 15.76 -86.34
N SER A 625 22.19 15.25 -85.24
CA SER A 625 22.19 15.89 -83.93
C SER A 625 22.88 17.27 -83.92
N THR A 626 23.89 17.46 -84.78
CA THR A 626 24.61 18.73 -84.96
C THR A 626 23.77 19.84 -85.59
N THR A 627 22.61 19.51 -86.16
CA THR A 627 21.64 20.48 -86.74
C THR A 627 20.50 20.86 -85.79
N GLY A 628 20.60 20.50 -84.50
CA GLY A 628 19.57 20.77 -83.49
C GLY A 628 18.33 19.86 -83.61
N ARG A 629 18.42 18.79 -84.40
CA ARG A 629 17.32 17.84 -84.63
C ARG A 629 17.45 16.63 -83.70
N SER A 630 16.38 16.38 -82.94
CA SER A 630 16.34 15.30 -81.96
C SER A 630 16.11 13.93 -82.62
N ASN A 631 16.87 12.93 -82.19
CA ASN A 631 16.64 11.52 -82.47
C ASN A 631 16.47 10.80 -81.14
N VAL A 632 15.45 9.96 -81.02
CA VAL A 632 15.20 9.17 -79.82
C VAL A 632 14.96 7.73 -80.19
N PHE A 633 15.65 6.84 -79.49
CA PHE A 633 15.36 5.42 -79.48
C PHE A 633 15.15 4.99 -78.04
N TYR A 634 13.97 4.54 -77.67
CA TYR A 634 13.70 4.10 -76.30
C TYR A 634 12.76 2.92 -76.26
N ILE A 635 12.79 2.23 -75.13
CA ILE A 635 11.93 1.13 -74.79
C ILE A 635 11.21 1.52 -73.51
N GLU A 636 9.89 1.56 -73.59
CA GLU A 636 9.00 1.88 -72.50
C GLU A 636 8.27 0.61 -72.06
N ASP A 637 8.29 0.35 -70.77
CA ASP A 637 7.44 -0.63 -70.12
C ASP A 637 6.10 0.03 -69.80
N THR A 638 5.05 -0.42 -70.50
CA THR A 638 3.71 0.15 -70.45
C THR A 638 2.81 -0.51 -69.41
N GLY A 639 3.36 -1.43 -68.60
CA GLY A 639 2.64 -2.11 -67.53
C GLY A 639 2.53 -3.64 -67.72
N PRO A 640 1.65 -4.29 -66.94
CA PRO A 640 1.38 -5.71 -67.05
C PRO A 640 0.86 -6.10 -68.43
N GLU A 641 1.18 -7.31 -68.86
CA GLU A 641 0.66 -7.88 -70.09
C GLU A 641 -0.86 -8.04 -70.01
N ILE A 642 -1.54 -7.44 -70.98
CA ILE A 642 -2.99 -7.56 -71.15
C ILE A 642 -3.21 -8.62 -72.24
N PRO A 643 -4.01 -9.67 -71.98
CA PRO A 643 -4.38 -10.64 -73.01
C PRO A 643 -5.00 -9.97 -74.23
N VAL A 644 -4.86 -10.58 -75.42
CA VAL A 644 -5.50 -10.06 -76.64
C VAL A 644 -7.02 -10.03 -76.44
N THR A 645 -7.58 -8.83 -76.42
CA THR A 645 -9.03 -8.59 -76.30
C THR A 645 -9.69 -8.34 -77.65
N GLY A 646 -8.92 -8.23 -78.74
CA GLY A 646 -9.44 -8.04 -80.10
C GLY A 646 -9.74 -9.37 -80.80
N GLY A 647 -10.77 -9.39 -81.64
CA GLY A 647 -11.13 -10.52 -82.50
C GLY A 647 -10.78 -10.28 -83.98
N TYR A 648 -10.51 -11.36 -84.72
CA TYR A 648 -10.38 -11.29 -86.18
C TYR A 648 -11.76 -10.97 -86.81
N ASN A 649 -11.83 -9.92 -87.62
CA ASN A 649 -13.06 -9.48 -88.28
C ASN A 649 -12.81 -9.33 -89.79
N THR A 650 -13.54 -10.11 -90.60
CA THR A 650 -13.47 -10.08 -92.07
C THR A 650 -14.38 -9.02 -92.70
N GLY A 651 -14.86 -8.05 -91.92
CA GLY A 651 -15.78 -6.98 -92.36
C GLY A 651 -17.26 -7.27 -92.15
N GLY A 652 -17.62 -8.36 -91.46
CA GLY A 652 -19.01 -8.77 -91.17
C GLY A 652 -19.44 -8.71 -89.70
N GLY A 653 -18.53 -8.31 -88.79
CA GLY A 653 -18.73 -8.45 -87.34
C GLY A 653 -18.41 -9.88 -86.87
N SER A 654 -17.79 -10.02 -85.70
CA SER A 654 -17.57 -11.34 -85.09
C SER A 654 -18.87 -11.85 -84.46
N ALA A 655 -19.15 -13.15 -84.56
CA ALA A 655 -20.32 -13.76 -83.93
C ALA A 655 -20.23 -13.88 -82.40
N ALA A 656 -19.02 -13.79 -81.83
CA ALA A 656 -18.77 -13.77 -80.39
C ALA A 656 -18.29 -12.38 -79.97
N GLU A 657 -18.82 -11.88 -78.86
CA GLU A 657 -18.33 -10.69 -78.18
C GLU A 657 -16.86 -10.88 -77.77
N PRO A 658 -16.03 -9.83 -77.79
CA PRO A 658 -14.63 -9.95 -77.40
C PRO A 658 -14.50 -10.27 -75.90
N VAL A 659 -13.64 -11.23 -75.57
CA VAL A 659 -13.39 -11.66 -74.18
C VAL A 659 -12.73 -10.53 -73.40
N GLN A 660 -13.32 -10.15 -72.26
CA GLN A 660 -12.82 -9.13 -71.36
C GLN A 660 -12.31 -9.76 -70.06
N THR A 661 -11.26 -9.17 -69.48
CA THR A 661 -10.76 -9.55 -68.15
C THR A 661 -11.35 -8.63 -67.11
N TYR A 662 -11.94 -9.21 -66.06
CA TYR A 662 -12.52 -8.48 -64.94
C TYR A 662 -11.80 -8.88 -63.65
N THR A 663 -11.56 -7.90 -62.77
CA THR A 663 -11.20 -8.17 -61.37
C THR A 663 -12.25 -7.53 -60.48
N LYS A 664 -13.02 -8.34 -59.76
CA LYS A 664 -14.11 -7.88 -58.89
C LYS A 664 -13.87 -8.32 -57.45
N THR A 665 -14.19 -7.45 -56.50
CA THR A 665 -14.14 -7.75 -55.05
C THR A 665 -15.55 -7.78 -54.47
N TYR A 666 -15.90 -8.88 -53.83
CA TYR A 666 -17.18 -9.15 -53.21
C TYR A 666 -17.03 -9.16 -51.69
N THR A 667 -17.71 -8.25 -51.00
CA THR A 667 -17.79 -8.28 -49.53
C THR A 667 -18.79 -9.31 -49.07
N ALA A 668 -18.48 -10.09 -48.02
CA ALA A 668 -19.39 -11.11 -47.50
C ALA A 668 -20.76 -10.51 -47.13
N SER A 669 -21.83 -11.14 -47.63
CA SER A 669 -23.22 -10.74 -47.37
C SER A 669 -23.76 -11.38 -46.09
N TRP A 670 -23.23 -12.55 -45.71
CA TRP A 670 -23.56 -13.24 -44.48
C TRP A 670 -22.39 -14.11 -44.03
N SER A 671 -22.37 -14.41 -42.74
CA SER A 671 -21.47 -15.41 -42.18
C SER A 671 -22.04 -15.97 -40.89
N GLY A 672 -21.42 -17.03 -40.37
CA GLY A 672 -21.84 -17.61 -39.10
C GLY A 672 -20.98 -18.80 -38.70
N SER A 673 -20.98 -19.08 -37.40
CA SER A 673 -20.28 -20.22 -36.81
C SER A 673 -21.25 -21.36 -36.49
N TYR A 674 -20.74 -22.58 -36.49
CA TYR A 674 -21.49 -23.82 -36.28
C TYR A 674 -20.79 -24.66 -35.22
N ALA A 675 -21.51 -24.99 -34.15
CA ALA A 675 -20.96 -25.79 -33.07
C ALA A 675 -20.97 -27.28 -33.44
N LYS A 676 -19.89 -28.00 -33.08
CA LYS A 676 -19.69 -29.43 -33.38
C LYS A 676 -19.83 -29.78 -34.87
N ARG A 677 -19.57 -28.82 -35.77
CA ARG A 677 -19.84 -28.95 -37.22
C ARG A 677 -21.29 -29.36 -37.52
N ALA A 678 -22.24 -28.93 -36.68
CA ALA A 678 -23.65 -29.28 -36.78
C ALA A 678 -24.51 -28.02 -36.93
N GLY A 679 -25.14 -27.56 -35.85
CA GLY A 679 -26.08 -26.44 -35.87
C GLY A 679 -25.44 -25.06 -35.76
N TYR A 680 -26.10 -24.05 -36.33
CA TYR A 680 -25.70 -22.65 -36.22
C TYR A 680 -25.61 -22.20 -34.76
N ASN A 681 -24.52 -21.50 -34.44
CA ASN A 681 -24.22 -20.99 -33.11
C ASN A 681 -24.47 -19.47 -33.06
N ALA A 682 -25.67 -19.07 -32.62
CA ALA A 682 -26.09 -17.68 -32.55
C ALA A 682 -25.27 -16.82 -31.58
N TYR A 683 -24.59 -17.44 -30.59
CA TYR A 683 -23.77 -16.72 -29.61
C TYR A 683 -22.67 -15.88 -30.27
N TYR A 684 -22.07 -16.38 -31.34
CA TYR A 684 -21.00 -15.67 -32.05
C TYR A 684 -21.54 -14.69 -33.10
N GLY A 685 -22.86 -14.61 -33.31
CA GLY A 685 -23.46 -13.79 -34.35
C GLY A 685 -22.84 -14.08 -35.72
N ASN A 686 -22.35 -13.03 -36.39
CA ASN A 686 -21.68 -13.17 -37.69
C ASN A 686 -20.21 -13.58 -37.58
N LYS A 687 -19.59 -13.61 -36.40
CA LYS A 687 -18.17 -14.00 -36.27
C LYS A 687 -17.94 -15.41 -36.78
N CYS A 688 -16.75 -15.63 -37.33
CA CYS A 688 -16.36 -16.87 -37.98
C CYS A 688 -15.33 -17.59 -37.11
N VAL A 689 -15.81 -18.50 -36.27
CA VAL A 689 -14.99 -19.29 -35.34
C VAL A 689 -14.64 -20.62 -35.99
N GLN A 690 -13.37 -21.01 -35.88
CA GLN A 690 -12.91 -22.32 -36.29
C GLN A 690 -12.10 -23.00 -35.17
N GLY A 691 -12.06 -24.33 -35.20
CA GLY A 691 -11.27 -25.14 -34.28
C GLY A 691 -11.96 -25.43 -32.94
N TYR A 692 -11.26 -26.13 -32.05
CA TYR A 692 -11.83 -26.61 -30.80
C TYR A 692 -11.93 -25.51 -29.72
N TYR A 693 -13.15 -25.24 -29.25
CA TYR A 693 -13.44 -24.25 -28.21
C TYR A 693 -13.42 -24.86 -26.80
N SER A 694 -14.30 -25.85 -26.56
CA SER A 694 -14.47 -26.47 -25.24
C SER A 694 -15.18 -27.83 -25.34
N SER A 695 -15.29 -28.56 -24.22
CA SER A 695 -16.06 -29.80 -24.12
C SER A 695 -17.54 -29.61 -24.50
N ASN A 696 -18.16 -28.51 -24.08
CA ASN A 696 -19.58 -28.24 -24.31
C ASN A 696 -19.87 -27.84 -25.77
N ASN A 697 -19.05 -26.96 -26.36
CA ASN A 697 -19.28 -26.44 -27.71
C ASN A 697 -18.54 -27.24 -28.80
N GLY A 698 -17.55 -28.05 -28.44
CA GLY A 698 -16.76 -28.87 -29.35
C GLY A 698 -15.98 -28.07 -30.40
N ILE A 699 -15.78 -28.70 -31.56
CA ILE A 699 -15.14 -28.10 -32.73
C ILE A 699 -16.09 -27.11 -33.39
N GLN A 700 -15.65 -25.88 -33.56
CA GLN A 700 -16.34 -24.86 -34.34
C GLN A 700 -15.89 -24.92 -35.80
N SER A 701 -16.83 -24.64 -36.70
CA SER A 701 -16.55 -24.32 -38.11
C SER A 701 -17.40 -23.13 -38.53
N ALA A 702 -16.98 -22.38 -39.54
CA ALA A 702 -17.71 -21.21 -40.00
C ALA A 702 -17.98 -21.28 -41.50
N LEU A 703 -19.08 -20.64 -41.92
CA LEU A 703 -19.43 -20.42 -43.33
C LEU A 703 -19.52 -18.92 -43.59
N ILE A 704 -19.05 -18.51 -44.77
CA ILE A 704 -19.00 -17.13 -45.23
C ILE A 704 -19.55 -17.12 -46.65
N GLY A 705 -20.70 -16.47 -46.85
CA GLY A 705 -21.31 -16.33 -48.17
C GLY A 705 -21.11 -14.94 -48.77
N PHE A 706 -21.06 -14.91 -50.10
CA PHE A 706 -20.93 -13.69 -50.88
C PHE A 706 -22.25 -13.34 -51.61
N PRO A 707 -22.42 -12.09 -52.08
CA PRO A 707 -23.63 -11.65 -52.78
C PRO A 707 -23.92 -12.48 -54.04
N SER A 708 -25.20 -12.56 -54.43
CA SER A 708 -25.66 -13.30 -55.61
C SER A 708 -25.01 -12.84 -56.92
N ALA A 709 -24.58 -11.57 -56.99
CA ALA A 709 -23.83 -11.01 -58.12
C ALA A 709 -22.58 -11.85 -58.49
N LEU A 710 -21.94 -12.51 -57.51
CA LEU A 710 -20.81 -13.42 -57.75
C LEU A 710 -21.19 -14.53 -58.74
N GLY A 711 -22.33 -15.20 -58.54
CA GLY A 711 -22.77 -16.28 -59.41
C GLY A 711 -23.10 -15.79 -60.83
N THR A 712 -23.73 -14.63 -60.94
CA THR A 712 -24.06 -13.99 -62.23
C THR A 712 -22.80 -13.59 -63.01
N ASP A 713 -21.84 -12.98 -62.32
CA ASP A 713 -20.58 -12.54 -62.91
C ASP A 713 -19.75 -13.72 -63.43
N LEU A 714 -19.66 -14.79 -62.65
CA LEU A 714 -18.83 -15.95 -62.95
C LEU A 714 -19.48 -16.97 -63.91
N SER A 715 -20.77 -16.82 -64.22
CA SER A 715 -21.44 -17.70 -65.19
C SER A 715 -20.79 -17.57 -66.56
N GLY A 716 -20.28 -18.68 -67.11
CA GLY A 716 -19.55 -18.73 -68.38
C GLY A 716 -18.14 -18.16 -68.33
N ALA A 717 -17.65 -17.71 -67.17
CA ALA A 717 -16.33 -17.11 -67.02
C ALA A 717 -15.26 -18.17 -66.74
N LYS A 718 -14.04 -17.93 -67.25
CA LYS A 718 -12.84 -18.69 -66.87
C LYS A 718 -12.12 -17.95 -65.74
N ILE A 719 -11.93 -18.62 -64.61
CA ILE A 719 -11.18 -18.05 -63.47
C ILE A 719 -9.70 -17.99 -63.82
N VAL A 720 -9.12 -16.81 -63.61
CA VAL A 720 -7.67 -16.57 -63.66
C VAL A 720 -7.09 -16.65 -62.25
N LYS A 721 -7.76 -16.05 -61.27
CA LYS A 721 -7.33 -16.03 -59.86
C LYS A 721 -8.51 -15.83 -58.91
N ALA A 722 -8.49 -16.47 -57.75
CA ALA A 722 -9.42 -16.22 -56.65
C ALA A 722 -8.67 -16.07 -55.32
N GLU A 723 -8.96 -14.98 -54.60
CA GLU A 723 -8.30 -14.64 -53.33
C GLU A 723 -9.34 -14.29 -52.27
N VAL A 724 -9.14 -14.74 -51.03
CA VAL A 724 -9.98 -14.34 -49.89
C VAL A 724 -9.20 -13.49 -48.90
N TYR A 725 -9.80 -12.37 -48.51
CA TYR A 725 -9.40 -11.59 -47.35
C TYR A 725 -10.12 -12.09 -46.10
N LEU A 726 -9.38 -12.36 -45.04
CA LEU A 726 -9.92 -12.61 -43.70
C LEU A 726 -9.15 -11.79 -42.67
N TYR A 727 -9.77 -11.45 -41.55
CA TYR A 727 -9.13 -10.76 -40.43
C TYR A 727 -9.24 -11.61 -39.17
N ALA A 728 -8.11 -12.09 -38.64
CA ALA A 728 -8.06 -12.91 -37.43
C ALA A 728 -7.95 -12.01 -36.18
N GLU A 729 -9.01 -11.92 -35.38
CA GLU A 729 -9.01 -11.14 -34.13
C GLU A 729 -8.50 -11.94 -32.92
N HIS A 730 -8.51 -13.27 -33.03
CA HIS A 730 -8.11 -14.14 -31.94
C HIS A 730 -7.51 -15.44 -32.45
N TRP A 731 -6.48 -15.90 -31.73
CA TRP A 731 -5.95 -17.25 -31.78
C TRP A 731 -5.74 -17.74 -30.36
N TYR A 732 -5.80 -19.06 -30.16
CA TYR A 732 -5.47 -19.66 -28.87
C TYR A 732 -4.06 -19.28 -28.39
N TYR A 733 -3.07 -19.35 -29.30
CA TYR A 733 -1.70 -18.99 -29.00
C TYR A 733 -1.42 -17.54 -29.41
N ALA A 734 -0.61 -16.85 -28.61
CA ALA A 734 -0.17 -15.48 -28.91
C ALA A 734 0.64 -15.39 -30.22
N SER A 735 1.37 -16.46 -30.58
CA SER A 735 2.11 -16.58 -31.83
C SER A 735 1.22 -16.71 -33.07
N GLY A 736 -0.10 -16.81 -32.91
CA GLY A 736 -1.05 -17.05 -33.99
C GLY A 736 -1.43 -18.52 -34.15
N GLY A 737 -1.99 -18.87 -35.30
CA GLY A 737 -2.50 -20.21 -35.58
C GLY A 737 -2.59 -20.54 -37.07
N LYS A 738 -3.35 -21.57 -37.40
CA LYS A 738 -3.56 -22.02 -38.79
C LYS A 738 -5.04 -21.98 -39.14
N ALA A 739 -5.37 -21.30 -40.23
CA ALA A 739 -6.71 -21.29 -40.82
C ALA A 739 -6.83 -22.40 -41.86
N VAL A 740 -7.94 -23.15 -41.82
CA VAL A 740 -8.25 -24.18 -42.81
C VAL A 740 -9.43 -23.71 -43.66
N ILE A 741 -9.14 -23.28 -44.88
CA ILE A 741 -10.08 -22.66 -45.79
C ILE A 741 -10.54 -23.69 -46.83
N LYS A 742 -11.86 -23.78 -47.00
CA LYS A 742 -12.53 -24.62 -48.01
C LYS A 742 -13.59 -23.81 -48.73
N ALA A 743 -14.21 -24.35 -49.78
CA ALA A 743 -15.34 -23.71 -50.46
C ALA A 743 -16.70 -24.32 -50.07
N HIS A 744 -17.81 -23.64 -50.40
CA HIS A 744 -19.16 -24.18 -50.29
C HIS A 744 -20.13 -23.58 -51.34
N PRO A 745 -21.26 -24.26 -51.64
CA PRO A 745 -22.20 -23.82 -52.68
C PRO A 745 -23.38 -22.98 -52.14
N HIS A 746 -23.52 -22.85 -50.82
CA HIS A 746 -24.67 -22.18 -50.18
C HIS A 746 -24.80 -20.70 -50.60
N THR A 747 -25.98 -20.32 -51.06
CA THR A 747 -26.33 -18.93 -51.43
C THR A 747 -26.84 -18.11 -50.23
N SER A 748 -27.34 -18.78 -49.19
CA SER A 748 -27.77 -18.21 -47.92
C SER A 748 -27.26 -19.07 -46.76
N ARG A 749 -27.32 -18.56 -45.52
CA ARG A 749 -26.81 -19.27 -44.34
C ARG A 749 -27.62 -20.56 -44.07
N PRO A 750 -27.04 -21.76 -44.21
CA PRO A 750 -27.77 -23.00 -43.98
C PRO A 750 -27.98 -23.28 -42.48
N ALA A 751 -28.96 -24.12 -42.14
CA ALA A 751 -29.18 -24.55 -40.75
C ALA A 751 -28.07 -25.49 -40.25
N THR A 752 -27.50 -26.31 -41.14
CA THR A 752 -26.45 -27.28 -40.85
C THR A 752 -25.16 -26.95 -41.59
N PHE A 753 -24.04 -27.26 -40.96
CA PHE A 753 -22.72 -27.04 -41.55
C PHE A 753 -22.41 -28.07 -42.65
N SER A 754 -21.95 -27.60 -43.80
CA SER A 754 -21.31 -28.42 -44.83
C SER A 754 -20.37 -27.57 -45.69
N SER A 755 -19.24 -28.16 -46.06
CA SER A 755 -18.22 -27.56 -46.93
C SER A 755 -17.64 -28.61 -47.85
N ASP A 756 -16.88 -28.18 -48.85
CA ASP A 756 -16.16 -29.07 -49.76
C ASP A 756 -15.01 -29.83 -49.06
N SER A 757 -14.43 -30.79 -49.78
CA SER A 757 -13.27 -31.59 -49.40
C SER A 757 -11.94 -30.90 -49.69
N GLU A 758 -11.87 -30.08 -50.75
CA GLU A 758 -10.66 -29.34 -51.12
C GLU A 758 -10.31 -28.29 -50.06
N VAL A 759 -9.01 -28.16 -49.77
CA VAL A 759 -8.55 -27.43 -48.60
C VAL A 759 -7.27 -26.64 -48.85
N LYS A 760 -7.24 -25.41 -48.34
CA LYS A 760 -6.05 -24.57 -48.24
C LYS A 760 -5.78 -24.25 -46.77
N THR A 761 -4.61 -24.63 -46.27
CA THR A 761 -4.20 -24.31 -44.89
C THR A 761 -3.15 -23.21 -44.89
N ILE A 762 -3.35 -22.17 -44.07
CA ILE A 762 -2.48 -20.99 -44.02
C ILE A 762 -2.21 -20.58 -42.58
N SER A 763 -0.95 -20.30 -42.25
CA SER A 763 -0.56 -19.71 -40.95
C SER A 763 -0.98 -18.25 -40.85
N TRP A 764 -1.38 -17.80 -39.67
CA TRP A 764 -1.91 -16.45 -39.45
C TRP A 764 -1.43 -15.92 -38.10
N ALA A 765 -0.99 -14.67 -38.05
CA ALA A 765 -0.72 -13.98 -36.80
C ALA A 765 -2.04 -13.52 -36.14
N ARG A 766 -1.95 -13.11 -34.87
CA ARG A 766 -3.08 -12.47 -34.17
C ARG A 766 -3.26 -11.02 -34.66
N ASN A 767 -4.50 -10.55 -34.71
CA ASN A 767 -4.88 -9.20 -35.18
C ASN A 767 -4.36 -8.87 -36.58
N GLN A 768 -4.28 -9.88 -37.46
CA GLN A 768 -3.78 -9.73 -38.82
C GLN A 768 -4.91 -9.93 -39.83
N GLY A 769 -5.04 -8.99 -40.77
CA GLY A 769 -5.82 -9.16 -41.99
C GLY A 769 -4.91 -9.40 -43.19
N LYS A 770 -5.23 -10.37 -44.04
CA LYS A 770 -4.47 -10.62 -45.27
C LYS A 770 -5.30 -11.32 -46.34
N TRP A 771 -4.88 -11.16 -47.59
CA TRP A 771 -5.36 -11.93 -48.73
C TRP A 771 -4.68 -13.30 -48.79
N VAL A 772 -5.44 -14.31 -49.20
CA VAL A 772 -4.99 -15.67 -49.41
C VAL A 772 -5.44 -16.13 -50.78
N ASP A 773 -4.50 -16.60 -51.60
CA ASP A 773 -4.83 -17.28 -52.85
C ASP A 773 -5.52 -18.63 -52.57
N ILE A 774 -6.77 -18.71 -53.00
CA ILE A 774 -7.65 -19.88 -52.89
C ILE A 774 -8.05 -20.41 -54.26
N THR A 775 -7.35 -20.03 -55.34
CA THR A 775 -7.65 -20.47 -56.70
C THR A 775 -7.70 -21.99 -56.80
N SER A 776 -6.85 -22.70 -56.04
CA SER A 776 -6.80 -24.16 -56.02
C SER A 776 -8.00 -24.85 -55.34
N VAL A 777 -8.90 -24.09 -54.71
CA VAL A 777 -10.09 -24.64 -54.04
C VAL A 777 -11.38 -23.92 -54.49
N PHE A 778 -11.30 -23.08 -55.53
CA PHE A 778 -12.40 -22.24 -55.99
C PHE A 778 -12.82 -22.58 -57.43
N ASP A 779 -14.07 -22.99 -57.61
CA ASP A 779 -14.73 -23.36 -58.87
C ASP A 779 -15.85 -22.35 -59.14
N SER A 780 -15.77 -21.66 -60.29
CA SER A 780 -16.72 -20.65 -60.73
C SER A 780 -18.13 -21.19 -60.94
N THR A 781 -18.27 -22.46 -61.30
CA THR A 781 -19.55 -23.06 -61.63
C THR A 781 -20.37 -23.36 -60.38
N ARG A 782 -19.68 -23.76 -59.29
CA ARG A 782 -20.30 -24.41 -58.14
C ARG A 782 -20.31 -23.57 -56.86
N TRP A 783 -19.28 -22.76 -56.60
CA TRP A 783 -19.08 -22.19 -55.27
C TRP A 783 -19.63 -20.77 -55.11
N ARG A 784 -20.15 -20.49 -53.90
CA ARG A 784 -20.81 -19.23 -53.54
C ARG A 784 -20.27 -18.62 -52.25
N GLY A 785 -19.34 -19.31 -51.60
CA GLY A 785 -18.75 -18.92 -50.34
C GLY A 785 -17.58 -19.80 -49.94
N ILE A 786 -17.02 -19.49 -48.78
CA ILE A 786 -15.90 -20.21 -48.19
C ILE A 786 -16.25 -20.68 -46.78
N ALA A 787 -15.59 -21.74 -46.36
CA ALA A 787 -15.71 -22.31 -45.03
C ALA A 787 -14.38 -22.24 -44.29
N LEU A 788 -14.45 -22.06 -42.97
CA LEU A 788 -13.34 -22.30 -42.06
C LEU A 788 -13.60 -23.62 -41.35
N ASP A 789 -12.90 -24.69 -41.74
CA ASP A 789 -13.23 -26.07 -41.34
C ASP A 789 -11.99 -26.93 -41.05
N PRO A 790 -11.32 -26.71 -39.91
CA PRO A 790 -10.12 -27.46 -39.55
C PRO A 790 -10.42 -28.88 -39.05
N ASN A 791 -11.64 -29.13 -38.55
CA ASN A 791 -12.10 -30.44 -38.05
C ASN A 791 -11.08 -31.18 -37.16
N THR A 792 -10.47 -30.48 -36.20
CA THR A 792 -9.45 -31.02 -35.29
C THR A 792 -9.57 -30.42 -33.90
N THR A 793 -9.10 -31.15 -32.89
CA THR A 793 -9.00 -30.70 -31.50
C THR A 793 -7.71 -29.94 -31.19
N ASN A 794 -6.77 -29.87 -32.15
CA ASN A 794 -5.52 -29.15 -31.97
C ASN A 794 -5.77 -27.64 -31.85
N ARG A 795 -5.36 -27.05 -30.72
CA ARG A 795 -5.58 -25.63 -30.40
C ARG A 795 -4.88 -24.64 -31.35
N THR A 796 -3.92 -25.10 -32.15
CA THR A 796 -3.30 -24.30 -33.24
C THR A 796 -4.33 -23.81 -34.25
N TYR A 797 -5.45 -24.52 -34.39
CA TYR A 797 -6.54 -24.19 -35.31
C TYR A 797 -7.69 -23.43 -34.65
N TYR A 798 -7.62 -23.18 -33.33
CA TYR A 798 -8.66 -22.42 -32.65
C TYR A 798 -8.45 -20.91 -32.84
N GLY A 799 -9.29 -20.32 -33.69
CA GLY A 799 -9.21 -18.91 -34.06
C GLY A 799 -10.58 -18.31 -34.36
N ILE A 800 -10.67 -16.99 -34.21
CA ILE A 800 -11.87 -16.21 -34.50
C ILE A 800 -11.53 -15.18 -35.56
N PHE A 801 -12.35 -15.16 -36.60
CA PHE A 801 -12.27 -14.22 -37.68
C PHE A 801 -13.48 -13.30 -37.66
N ARG A 802 -13.27 -12.07 -38.10
CA ARG A 802 -14.36 -11.11 -38.29
C ARG A 802 -15.32 -11.60 -39.36
N GLY A 803 -16.60 -11.29 -39.15
CA GLY A 803 -17.72 -11.71 -39.99
C GLY A 803 -18.29 -10.61 -40.87
N ALA A 804 -19.34 -10.95 -41.61
CA ALA A 804 -20.16 -10.01 -42.35
C ALA A 804 -20.73 -8.91 -41.44
N GLY A 805 -20.68 -7.66 -41.92
CA GLY A 805 -21.14 -6.47 -41.19
C GLY A 805 -20.15 -5.93 -40.13
N GLN A 806 -19.00 -6.57 -39.92
CA GLN A 806 -17.94 -6.06 -39.03
C GLN A 806 -16.91 -5.23 -39.80
N THR A 807 -16.10 -4.43 -39.10
CA THR A 807 -14.94 -3.75 -39.68
C THR A 807 -13.94 -4.76 -40.21
N TYR A 808 -13.40 -4.56 -41.41
CA TYR A 808 -12.57 -5.54 -42.12
C TYR A 808 -13.29 -6.91 -42.29
N PRO A 809 -14.48 -6.92 -42.90
CA PRO A 809 -15.24 -8.16 -43.09
C PRO A 809 -14.54 -9.07 -44.11
N PRO A 810 -14.90 -10.36 -44.18
CA PRO A 810 -14.41 -11.24 -45.22
C PRO A 810 -14.72 -10.70 -46.62
N LYS A 811 -13.76 -10.80 -47.54
CA LYS A 811 -13.93 -10.41 -48.94
C LYS A 811 -13.39 -11.48 -49.87
N LEU A 812 -13.97 -11.60 -51.05
CA LEU A 812 -13.49 -12.47 -52.12
C LEU A 812 -13.13 -11.58 -53.32
N ARG A 813 -11.89 -11.65 -53.78
CA ARG A 813 -11.42 -11.00 -55.00
C ARG A 813 -11.23 -12.05 -56.07
N VAL A 814 -11.91 -11.91 -57.21
CA VAL A 814 -11.83 -12.85 -58.32
C VAL A 814 -11.43 -12.12 -59.58
N THR A 815 -10.39 -12.60 -60.23
CA THR A 815 -9.99 -12.22 -61.58
C THR A 815 -10.43 -13.29 -62.55
N PHE A 816 -11.21 -12.94 -63.57
CA PHE A 816 -11.79 -13.87 -64.53
C PHE A 816 -11.89 -13.25 -65.92
N THR A 817 -11.92 -14.10 -66.95
CA THR A 817 -12.18 -13.70 -68.34
C THR A 817 -13.58 -14.13 -68.76
N LYS A 818 -14.34 -13.26 -69.43
CA LYS A 818 -15.69 -13.54 -69.92
C LYS A 818 -15.96 -12.86 -71.25
#